data_AF-A0A101LTG1-F1
#
_entry.id   AF-A0A101LTG1-F1
#
_cell.length_a   1.000
_cell.length_b   1.000
_cell.length_c   1.000
_cell.angle_alpha   90.00
_cell.angle_beta   90.00
_cell.angle_gamma   90.00
#
_symmetry.space_group_name_H-M   'P 1'
#
loop_
_entity.id
_entity.type
_entity.pdbx_description
1 polymer ?
#
loop_
_entity_poly.entity_id
_entity_poly.type
_entity_poly.pdbx_seq_one_letter_code
_entity_poly.pdbx_strand_id
1 'polypeptide(L)'
;MSQTYYAILTAIGEAKLANAAALNTTLKIAKMAVGDGGGVVPTPNRSQTALVGEWYRAGLNTLAVDPSNTSQIIAELVIPEATGGSWIREMGLIDADGNLIAVANTPPSYKPQLAEGSGRTQVLRMVLIVSSASAVELKIDPSVVLATRQYVDDAITVAVNRLDNKQSVRVATTANLVLSGTTTVDGVALAVGDRILVKNQDTASQNGLYLVAAGTWTRALDADASSEVTPGLTVYVEQGTAQADTIWKLVTDAPITLGTTALAFADITSGYAPLKSPAFTDSPTGPTPDRFDNSKRLVTTEFAKLRGLELSAVKSVTTAGTALAATDIGKAVRINLPASGSILLPATADVPQGATFLLKNVAAAAVVALTPAGADTLSRAVKLLPMTSLLLVAVPAEGLWAVLAGSAEAVDALAAGIAGQWAFRNKLINGNFDLWQRGTSFTAAGYCADRWKIDSASNVTVSRGAASAPYGKSYLLLTPTAASNQLGIAQTLDDFVAIPLIGKRATFSFQANAGTAQSVTAYIQKSATAASSVGGAGGWSTIATKVCAIGSAAQTFTISADVPNDGTANGLRVAFSITNATSGAGGIGIWGCQLEEGPVATPFEFRHLTLEAVLCQAYYEVGNCAYEAYGANPNYGSYWHPWTVRKRAAPTVALINATSGANSGIPAVASSNQQGFRPRALCSTTGQQVWTCDYIADSEL
;
A
#
# COMPACT_ATOMS: atom_id res chain seq x y z
N MET A 1 -64.52 -19.76 59.61
CA MET A 1 -64.25 -21.21 59.53
C MET A 1 -62.79 -21.43 59.89
N SER A 2 -62.50 -22.19 60.95
CA SER A 2 -61.12 -22.57 61.31
C SER A 2 -60.60 -23.52 60.22
N GLN A 3 -59.48 -23.18 59.58
CA GLN A 3 -58.86 -24.05 58.57
C GLN A 3 -58.32 -25.31 59.27
N THR A 4 -58.65 -26.49 58.75
CA THR A 4 -58.24 -27.78 59.35
C THR A 4 -56.74 -28.04 59.23
N TYR A 5 -56.09 -27.53 58.18
CA TYR A 5 -54.65 -27.61 57.95
C TYR A 5 -54.09 -26.22 57.72
N TYR A 6 -53.02 -25.87 58.41
CA TYR A 6 -52.44 -24.54 58.39
C TYR A 6 -50.98 -24.55 58.82
N ALA A 7 -50.25 -23.50 58.43
CA ALA A 7 -48.89 -23.23 58.86
C ALA A 7 -48.86 -22.01 59.79
N ILE A 8 -48.03 -22.06 60.82
CA ILE A 8 -47.74 -20.90 61.68
C ILE A 8 -46.23 -20.71 61.85
N LEU A 9 -45.83 -19.47 62.14
CA LEU A 9 -44.49 -19.21 62.65
C LEU A 9 -44.39 -19.65 64.11
N THR A 10 -43.21 -20.15 64.50
CA THR A 10 -42.88 -20.35 65.92
C THR A 10 -42.48 -19.01 66.55
N ALA A 11 -42.46 -18.93 67.88
CA ALA A 11 -42.00 -17.74 68.59
C ALA A 11 -40.56 -17.36 68.20
N ILE A 12 -39.72 -18.37 67.92
CA ILE A 12 -38.35 -18.17 67.44
C ILE A 12 -38.35 -17.60 66.02
N GLY A 13 -39.17 -18.15 65.12
CA GLY A 13 -39.28 -17.70 63.74
C GLY A 13 -39.76 -16.25 63.63
N GLU A 14 -40.78 -15.87 64.39
CA GLU A 14 -41.26 -14.48 64.42
C GLU A 14 -40.21 -13.51 64.95
N ALA A 15 -39.52 -13.86 66.03
CA ALA A 15 -38.46 -13.03 66.59
C ALA A 15 -37.31 -12.84 65.60
N LYS A 16 -36.90 -13.91 64.91
CA LYS A 16 -35.84 -13.84 63.88
C LYS A 16 -36.27 -13.04 62.66
N LEU A 17 -37.51 -13.20 62.20
CA LEU A 17 -38.05 -12.44 61.07
C LEU A 17 -38.18 -10.95 61.41
N ALA A 18 -38.62 -10.62 62.62
CA ALA A 18 -38.70 -9.24 63.10
C ALA A 18 -37.31 -8.60 63.22
N ASN A 19 -36.31 -9.35 63.74
CA ASN A 19 -34.93 -8.88 63.82
C ASN A 19 -34.30 -8.66 62.43
N ALA A 20 -34.56 -9.56 61.48
CA ALA A 20 -34.10 -9.42 60.09
C ALA A 20 -34.67 -8.13 59.46
N ALA A 21 -35.98 -7.89 59.62
CA ALA A 21 -36.62 -6.67 59.16
C ALA A 21 -36.08 -5.40 59.84
N ALA A 22 -35.82 -5.44 61.14
CA ALA A 22 -35.33 -4.28 61.91
C ALA A 22 -33.86 -3.93 61.60
N LEU A 23 -33.02 -4.95 61.35
CA LEU A 23 -31.59 -4.80 61.09
C LEU A 23 -31.24 -4.72 59.60
N ASN A 24 -32.26 -4.77 58.72
CA ASN A 24 -32.10 -4.80 57.27
C ASN A 24 -31.20 -5.97 56.79
N THR A 25 -31.34 -7.12 57.45
CA THR A 25 -30.68 -8.39 57.13
C THR A 25 -31.74 -9.42 56.70
N THR A 26 -31.30 -10.60 56.24
CA THR A 26 -32.22 -11.65 55.76
C THR A 26 -32.13 -12.91 56.62
N LEU A 27 -33.28 -13.55 56.88
CA LEU A 27 -33.38 -14.84 57.52
C LEU A 27 -33.16 -15.96 56.50
N LYS A 28 -32.14 -16.78 56.71
CA LYS A 28 -31.82 -17.93 55.86
C LYS A 28 -32.56 -19.18 56.31
N ILE A 29 -33.57 -19.59 55.54
CA ILE A 29 -34.27 -20.86 55.73
C ILE A 29 -33.50 -21.96 54.98
N ALA A 30 -33.01 -22.97 55.70
CA ALA A 30 -32.06 -23.93 55.14
C ALA A 30 -32.67 -25.30 54.85
N LYS A 31 -33.56 -25.79 55.71
CA LYS A 31 -34.06 -27.17 55.65
C LYS A 31 -35.57 -27.22 55.89
N MET A 32 -36.20 -28.26 55.35
CA MET A 32 -37.54 -28.67 55.76
C MET A 32 -37.47 -30.05 56.40
N ALA A 33 -38.18 -30.19 57.51
CA ALA A 33 -38.36 -31.44 58.23
C ALA A 33 -39.80 -31.93 58.07
N VAL A 34 -39.97 -33.25 58.10
CA VAL A 34 -41.24 -33.95 57.93
C VAL A 34 -41.37 -34.99 59.02
N GLY A 35 -42.56 -35.07 59.62
CA GLY A 35 -42.83 -35.98 60.71
C GLY A 35 -44.15 -36.72 60.59
N ASP A 36 -44.26 -37.79 61.37
CA ASP A 36 -45.46 -38.63 61.47
C ASP A 36 -46.41 -38.17 62.59
N GLY A 37 -46.03 -37.14 63.35
CA GLY A 37 -46.82 -36.57 64.45
C GLY A 37 -46.98 -37.50 65.65
N GLY A 38 -46.14 -38.52 65.80
CA GLY A 38 -46.27 -39.52 66.88
C GLY A 38 -47.52 -40.40 66.76
N GLY A 39 -47.98 -40.66 65.52
CA GLY A 39 -49.16 -41.48 65.27
C GLY A 39 -50.47 -40.70 65.04
N VAL A 40 -50.51 -39.40 65.35
CA VAL A 40 -51.70 -38.54 65.23
C VAL A 40 -51.36 -37.24 64.49
N VAL A 41 -52.35 -36.53 63.94
CA VAL A 41 -52.11 -35.21 63.30
C VAL A 41 -51.90 -34.18 64.41
N PRO A 42 -50.70 -33.59 64.56
CA PRO A 42 -50.44 -32.63 65.62
C PRO A 42 -51.11 -31.28 65.31
N THR A 43 -51.45 -30.53 66.35
CA THR A 43 -51.91 -29.14 66.21
C THR A 43 -50.70 -28.22 66.27
N PRO A 44 -50.42 -27.41 65.23
CA PRO A 44 -49.28 -26.48 65.24
C PRO A 44 -49.35 -25.52 66.42
N ASN A 45 -48.26 -25.43 67.18
CA ASN A 45 -48.12 -24.61 68.39
C ASN A 45 -46.89 -23.68 68.29
N ARG A 46 -47.11 -22.39 68.57
CA ARG A 46 -46.10 -21.33 68.50
C ARG A 46 -44.88 -21.59 69.39
N SER A 47 -45.02 -22.35 70.47
CA SER A 47 -43.91 -22.69 71.39
C SER A 47 -43.09 -23.91 70.95
N GLN A 48 -43.38 -24.52 69.80
CA GLN A 48 -42.62 -25.68 69.31
C GLN A 48 -41.19 -25.29 68.92
N THR A 49 -40.23 -26.09 69.37
CA THR A 49 -38.81 -26.00 68.99
C THR A 49 -38.35 -27.16 68.10
N ALA A 50 -39.16 -28.23 68.01
CA ALA A 50 -38.96 -29.41 67.16
C ALA A 50 -40.32 -30.01 66.75
N LEU A 51 -40.31 -30.85 65.71
CA LEU A 51 -41.46 -31.67 65.31
C LEU A 51 -41.68 -32.83 66.29
N VAL A 52 -42.91 -33.33 66.40
CA VAL A 52 -43.30 -34.36 67.38
C VAL A 52 -42.70 -35.73 67.03
N GLY A 53 -42.66 -36.08 65.75
CA GLY A 53 -42.16 -37.35 65.24
C GLY A 53 -41.41 -37.18 63.92
N GLU A 54 -40.36 -36.36 63.92
CA GLU A 54 -39.53 -36.15 62.73
C GLU A 54 -38.88 -37.46 62.26
N TRP A 55 -39.08 -37.79 60.99
CA TRP A 55 -38.44 -38.96 60.36
C TRP A 55 -37.66 -38.60 59.10
N TYR A 56 -37.82 -37.39 58.56
CA TYR A 56 -37.07 -36.93 57.40
C TYR A 56 -36.73 -35.44 57.49
N ARG A 57 -35.51 -35.10 57.08
CA ARG A 57 -35.02 -33.72 56.99
C ARG A 57 -34.06 -33.60 55.82
N ALA A 58 -34.28 -32.59 54.98
CA ALA A 58 -33.39 -32.29 53.87
C ALA A 58 -33.41 -30.79 53.54
N GLY A 59 -32.48 -30.38 52.66
CA GLY A 59 -32.47 -29.02 52.13
C GLY A 59 -33.73 -28.72 51.31
N LEU A 60 -34.09 -27.44 51.22
CA LEU A 60 -35.24 -27.00 50.42
C LEU A 60 -34.95 -27.12 48.91
N ASN A 61 -35.92 -27.64 48.16
CA ASN A 61 -35.86 -27.74 46.69
C ASN A 61 -36.27 -26.43 46.02
N THR A 62 -37.16 -25.66 46.63
CA THR A 62 -37.58 -24.35 46.14
C THR A 62 -37.96 -23.48 47.34
N LEU A 63 -37.58 -22.21 47.29
CA LEU A 63 -38.00 -21.18 48.22
C LEU A 63 -38.28 -19.90 47.43
N ALA A 64 -39.54 -19.52 47.29
CA ALA A 64 -39.97 -18.40 46.46
C ALA A 64 -41.14 -17.63 47.10
N VAL A 65 -41.32 -16.39 46.68
CA VAL A 65 -42.52 -15.60 47.00
C VAL A 65 -43.63 -15.98 46.04
N ASP A 66 -44.87 -16.10 46.53
CA ASP A 66 -46.02 -16.38 45.67
C ASP A 66 -46.25 -15.21 44.69
N PRO A 67 -46.24 -15.45 43.36
CA PRO A 67 -46.49 -14.41 42.37
C PRO A 67 -47.85 -13.72 42.50
N SER A 68 -48.86 -14.40 43.06
CA SER A 68 -50.21 -13.88 43.28
C SER A 68 -50.39 -13.21 44.64
N ASN A 69 -49.48 -13.45 45.60
CA ASN A 69 -49.54 -12.88 46.94
C ASN A 69 -48.14 -12.67 47.53
N THR A 70 -47.66 -11.42 47.46
CA THR A 70 -46.31 -11.05 47.91
C THR A 70 -46.05 -11.23 49.41
N SER A 71 -47.09 -11.50 50.22
CA SER A 71 -46.97 -11.81 51.64
C SER A 71 -46.87 -13.30 51.95
N GLN A 72 -46.83 -14.16 50.92
CA GLN A 72 -46.71 -15.61 51.07
C GLN A 72 -45.36 -16.11 50.54
N ILE A 73 -44.73 -16.97 51.34
CA ILE A 73 -43.53 -17.71 50.97
C ILE A 73 -43.91 -19.16 50.75
N ILE A 74 -43.51 -19.70 49.61
CA ILE A 74 -43.68 -21.09 49.24
C ILE A 74 -42.34 -21.79 49.42
N ALA A 75 -42.30 -22.76 50.33
CA ALA A 75 -41.18 -23.65 50.52
C ALA A 75 -41.55 -25.06 50.05
N GLU A 76 -40.71 -25.67 49.22
CA GLU A 76 -40.92 -27.02 48.70
C GLU A 76 -39.79 -27.97 49.10
N LEU A 77 -40.18 -29.20 49.41
CA LEU A 77 -39.29 -30.33 49.67
C LEU A 77 -39.72 -31.53 48.84
N VAL A 78 -38.75 -32.20 48.21
CA VAL A 78 -38.95 -33.46 47.49
C VAL A 78 -38.36 -34.60 48.30
N ILE A 79 -39.20 -35.57 48.66
CA ILE A 79 -38.76 -36.84 49.27
C ILE A 79 -38.53 -37.85 48.14
N PRO A 80 -37.29 -38.35 47.94
CA PRO A 80 -36.96 -39.29 46.88
C PRO A 80 -37.59 -40.67 47.12
N GLU A 81 -37.62 -41.51 46.07
CA GLU A 81 -38.18 -42.87 46.13
C GLU A 81 -37.46 -43.81 47.11
N ALA A 82 -36.17 -43.59 47.35
CA ALA A 82 -35.35 -44.39 48.25
C ALA A 82 -35.64 -44.15 49.74
N THR A 83 -36.36 -43.06 50.07
CA THR A 83 -36.67 -42.65 51.45
C THR A 83 -38.18 -42.65 51.67
N GLY A 84 -38.66 -43.36 52.70
CA GLY A 84 -40.08 -43.55 52.96
C GLY A 84 -40.35 -44.54 54.10
N GLY A 85 -41.49 -45.21 54.05
CA GLY A 85 -41.94 -46.18 55.06
C GLY A 85 -42.71 -45.55 56.24
N SER A 86 -43.01 -44.24 56.17
CA SER A 86 -43.60 -43.47 57.27
C SER A 86 -44.77 -42.58 56.82
N TRP A 87 -45.64 -42.22 57.77
CA TRP A 87 -46.73 -41.27 57.54
C TRP A 87 -46.22 -39.84 57.57
N ILE A 88 -46.81 -38.98 56.74
CA ILE A 88 -46.61 -37.54 56.73
C ILE A 88 -47.83 -36.92 57.40
N ARG A 89 -47.60 -36.23 58.53
CA ARG A 89 -48.65 -35.52 59.29
C ARG A 89 -48.22 -34.13 59.73
N GLU A 90 -46.94 -33.82 59.73
CA GLU A 90 -46.39 -32.50 60.06
C GLU A 90 -45.20 -32.13 59.18
N MET A 91 -45.00 -30.83 58.98
CA MET A 91 -43.86 -30.25 58.29
C MET A 91 -43.30 -29.08 59.12
N GLY A 92 -41.99 -28.86 59.04
CA GLY A 92 -41.33 -27.76 59.74
C GLY A 92 -40.24 -27.11 58.90
N LEU A 93 -40.13 -25.78 58.96
CA LEU A 93 -39.02 -25.04 58.34
C LEU A 93 -37.94 -24.76 59.39
N ILE A 94 -36.69 -24.99 59.02
CA ILE A 94 -35.53 -24.90 59.89
C ILE A 94 -34.53 -23.91 59.28
N ASP A 95 -34.01 -22.99 60.08
CA ASP A 95 -33.00 -22.01 59.66
C ASP A 95 -31.57 -22.59 59.61
N ALA A 96 -30.62 -21.78 59.15
CA ALA A 96 -29.21 -22.17 59.07
C ALA A 96 -28.58 -22.54 60.43
N ASP A 97 -29.11 -22.01 61.52
CA ASP A 97 -28.65 -22.26 62.89
C ASP A 97 -29.32 -23.51 63.51
N GLY A 98 -30.21 -24.18 62.77
CA GLY A 98 -30.90 -25.39 63.22
C GLY A 98 -32.17 -25.15 64.04
N ASN A 99 -32.70 -23.93 64.09
CA ASN A 99 -33.91 -23.60 64.84
C ASN A 99 -35.17 -23.83 63.98
N LEU A 100 -36.21 -24.40 64.58
CA LEU A 100 -37.54 -24.52 63.96
C LEU A 100 -38.22 -23.14 63.93
N ILE A 101 -38.40 -22.59 62.73
CA ILE A 101 -38.96 -21.24 62.51
C ILE A 101 -40.44 -21.25 62.12
N ALA A 102 -40.93 -22.35 61.53
CA ALA A 102 -42.33 -22.51 61.19
C ALA A 102 -42.73 -23.98 61.29
N VAL A 103 -44.00 -24.22 61.58
CA VAL A 103 -44.59 -25.57 61.69
C VAL A 103 -45.96 -25.59 61.00
N ALA A 104 -46.26 -26.70 60.33
CA ALA A 104 -47.54 -26.98 59.69
C ALA A 104 -48.02 -28.39 60.01
N ASN A 105 -49.34 -28.55 60.10
CA ASN A 105 -49.97 -29.85 60.03
C ASN A 105 -50.38 -30.16 58.58
N THR A 106 -50.43 -31.45 58.24
CA THR A 106 -50.78 -31.91 56.90
C THR A 106 -51.84 -33.01 56.96
N PRO A 107 -52.64 -33.19 55.89
CA PRO A 107 -53.49 -34.36 55.75
C PRO A 107 -52.64 -35.64 55.84
N PRO A 108 -53.02 -36.65 56.65
CA PRO A 108 -52.28 -37.90 56.74
C PRO A 108 -52.06 -38.53 55.37
N SER A 109 -50.80 -38.63 54.96
CA SER A 109 -50.42 -39.26 53.70
C SER A 109 -49.26 -40.23 53.92
N TYR A 110 -49.38 -41.45 53.44
CA TYR A 110 -48.32 -42.45 53.56
C TYR A 110 -47.33 -42.34 52.40
N LYS A 111 -46.03 -42.26 52.73
CA LYS A 111 -44.94 -42.22 51.74
C LYS A 111 -44.24 -43.58 51.71
N PRO A 112 -44.53 -44.47 50.74
CA PRO A 112 -43.87 -45.76 50.65
C PRO A 112 -42.39 -45.62 50.30
N GLN A 113 -41.60 -46.61 50.69
CA GLN A 113 -40.20 -46.80 50.28
C GLN A 113 -40.13 -47.80 49.11
N LEU A 114 -39.12 -47.66 48.24
CA LEU A 114 -38.91 -48.57 47.09
C LEU A 114 -38.93 -50.07 47.47
N ALA A 115 -38.42 -50.43 48.66
CA ALA A 115 -38.42 -51.80 49.18
C ALA A 115 -39.83 -52.38 49.41
N GLU A 116 -40.84 -51.54 49.55
CA GLU A 116 -42.24 -51.91 49.72
C GLU A 116 -42.96 -52.09 48.36
N GLY A 117 -42.20 -52.07 47.25
CA GLY A 117 -42.72 -52.29 45.89
C GLY A 117 -43.31 -51.04 45.22
N SER A 118 -43.21 -49.86 45.85
CA SER A 118 -43.71 -48.59 45.30
C SER A 118 -42.72 -47.44 45.53
N GLY A 119 -41.81 -47.23 44.56
CA GLY A 119 -40.88 -46.10 44.54
C GLY A 119 -41.55 -44.79 44.13
N ARG A 120 -42.31 -44.17 45.04
CA ARG A 120 -42.95 -42.87 44.76
C ARG A 120 -42.03 -41.74 45.16
N THR A 121 -41.87 -40.72 44.32
CA THR A 121 -41.31 -39.42 44.72
C THR A 121 -42.44 -38.52 45.17
N GLN A 122 -42.30 -37.86 46.32
CA GLN A 122 -43.36 -37.00 46.89
C GLN A 122 -42.86 -35.57 47.02
N VAL A 123 -43.58 -34.63 46.41
CA VAL A 123 -43.35 -33.19 46.60
C VAL A 123 -44.26 -32.71 47.72
N LEU A 124 -43.68 -32.02 48.69
CA LEU A 124 -44.35 -31.37 49.80
C LEU A 124 -44.17 -29.86 49.66
N ARG A 125 -45.28 -29.13 49.86
CA ARG A 125 -45.32 -27.67 49.75
C ARG A 125 -45.86 -27.09 51.04
N MET A 126 -45.09 -26.19 51.65
CA MET A 126 -45.51 -25.39 52.80
C MET A 126 -45.66 -23.94 52.36
N VAL A 127 -46.87 -23.40 52.49
CA VAL A 127 -47.16 -21.99 52.23
C VAL A 127 -47.22 -21.26 53.57
N LEU A 128 -46.35 -20.27 53.75
CA LEU A 128 -46.20 -19.52 54.98
C LEU A 128 -46.54 -18.04 54.73
N ILE A 129 -47.41 -17.48 55.55
CA ILE A 129 -47.70 -16.04 55.54
C ILE A 129 -46.68 -15.34 56.43
N VAL A 130 -46.01 -14.32 55.90
CA VAL A 130 -45.02 -13.52 56.60
C VAL A 130 -45.40 -12.04 56.58
N SER A 131 -44.98 -11.30 57.61
CA SER A 131 -45.18 -9.84 57.68
C SER A 131 -44.32 -9.06 56.69
N SER A 132 -43.18 -9.63 56.26
CA SER A 132 -42.35 -9.10 55.19
C SER A 132 -41.58 -10.22 54.49
N ALA A 133 -41.85 -10.42 53.20
CA ALA A 133 -41.13 -11.40 52.39
C ALA A 133 -39.69 -10.97 52.05
N SER A 134 -39.38 -9.66 52.10
CA SER A 134 -38.02 -9.14 51.85
C SER A 134 -37.04 -9.47 52.98
N ALA A 135 -37.54 -9.82 54.17
CA ALA A 135 -36.73 -10.22 55.32
C ALA A 135 -36.27 -11.70 55.24
N VAL A 136 -36.59 -12.43 54.17
CA VAL A 136 -36.21 -13.84 53.96
C VAL A 136 -35.24 -13.97 52.78
N GLU A 137 -34.17 -14.73 52.96
CA GLU A 137 -33.22 -15.02 51.88
C GLU A 137 -33.80 -16.10 50.95
N LEU A 138 -34.11 -15.73 49.70
CA LEU A 138 -34.71 -16.62 48.68
C LEU A 138 -33.68 -17.46 47.91
N LYS A 139 -32.49 -17.68 48.46
CA LYS A 139 -31.41 -18.46 47.83
C LYS A 139 -31.23 -19.79 48.54
N ILE A 140 -31.46 -20.88 47.81
CA ILE A 140 -31.09 -22.23 48.24
C ILE A 140 -29.68 -22.57 47.74
N ASP A 141 -28.98 -23.45 48.45
CA ASP A 141 -27.72 -24.04 47.99
C ASP A 141 -28.05 -25.26 47.08
N PRO A 142 -27.80 -25.18 45.77
CA PRO A 142 -28.17 -26.22 44.82
C PRO A 142 -27.28 -27.48 44.92
N SER A 143 -26.23 -27.50 45.75
CA SER A 143 -25.29 -28.62 45.84
C SER A 143 -25.84 -29.88 46.53
N VAL A 144 -27.03 -29.82 47.16
CA VAL A 144 -27.55 -30.89 48.03
C VAL A 144 -28.96 -31.37 47.65
N VAL A 145 -29.56 -30.90 46.54
CA VAL A 145 -31.01 -31.05 46.31
C VAL A 145 -31.41 -31.43 44.87
N LEU A 146 -32.47 -32.24 44.72
CA LEU A 146 -33.03 -32.70 43.44
C LEU A 146 -33.90 -31.61 42.79
N ALA A 147 -33.62 -31.17 41.57
CA ALA A 147 -34.46 -30.16 40.91
C ALA A 147 -35.83 -30.74 40.50
N THR A 148 -36.92 -29.97 40.66
CA THR A 148 -38.22 -30.35 40.08
C THR A 148 -38.15 -30.22 38.56
N ARG A 149 -38.91 -31.04 37.83
CA ARG A 149 -38.95 -30.96 36.36
C ARG A 149 -39.37 -29.57 35.88
N GLN A 150 -40.39 -28.98 36.51
CA GLN A 150 -40.87 -27.63 36.18
C GLN A 150 -39.77 -26.58 36.34
N TYR A 151 -39.01 -26.63 37.46
CA TYR A 151 -37.89 -25.71 37.65
C TYR A 151 -36.85 -25.82 36.54
N VAL A 152 -36.54 -27.05 36.11
CA VAL A 152 -35.59 -27.29 35.00
C VAL A 152 -36.15 -26.77 33.68
N ASP A 153 -37.42 -27.04 33.36
CA ASP A 153 -38.07 -26.58 32.14
C ASP A 153 -38.12 -25.04 32.07
N ASP A 154 -38.43 -24.37 33.19
CA ASP A 154 -38.43 -22.91 33.29
C ASP A 154 -37.02 -22.32 33.19
N ALA A 155 -36.04 -22.92 33.88
CA ALA A 155 -34.65 -22.46 33.84
C ALA A 155 -34.04 -22.60 32.43
N ILE A 156 -34.35 -23.69 31.72
CA ILE A 156 -33.95 -23.89 30.33
C ILE A 156 -34.59 -22.82 29.44
N THR A 157 -35.89 -22.56 29.61
CA THR A 157 -36.60 -21.55 28.83
C THR A 157 -35.98 -20.16 29.00
N VAL A 158 -35.73 -19.74 30.24
CA VAL A 158 -35.05 -18.46 30.54
C VAL A 158 -33.64 -18.44 29.97
N ALA A 159 -32.87 -19.52 30.09
CA ALA A 159 -31.51 -19.56 29.56
C ALA A 159 -31.48 -19.45 28.03
N VAL A 160 -32.39 -20.14 27.34
CA VAL A 160 -32.52 -20.10 25.87
C VAL A 160 -32.94 -18.70 25.40
N ASN A 161 -33.92 -18.08 26.05
CA ASN A 161 -34.37 -16.74 25.68
C ASN A 161 -33.29 -15.66 25.88
N ARG A 162 -32.30 -15.90 26.74
CA ARG A 162 -31.17 -14.98 26.97
C ARG A 162 -30.01 -15.15 25.99
N LEU A 163 -30.05 -16.15 25.10
CA LEU A 163 -29.03 -16.28 24.08
C LEU A 163 -29.09 -15.10 23.10
N ASP A 164 -27.93 -14.59 22.70
CA ASP A 164 -27.86 -13.53 21.69
C ASP A 164 -28.36 -14.01 20.33
N ASN A 165 -28.12 -15.27 19.97
CA ASN A 165 -28.63 -15.85 18.73
C ASN A 165 -30.11 -16.20 18.87
N LYS A 166 -30.97 -15.45 18.18
CA LYS A 166 -32.42 -15.61 18.22
C LYS A 166 -32.92 -16.51 17.12
N GLN A 167 -34.16 -17.01 17.29
CA GLN A 167 -34.86 -17.67 16.19
C GLN A 167 -35.02 -16.71 15.02
N SER A 168 -34.92 -17.24 13.80
CA SER A 168 -35.08 -16.48 12.56
C SER A 168 -36.41 -15.73 12.51
N VAL A 169 -36.41 -14.68 11.70
CA VAL A 169 -37.60 -13.92 11.35
C VAL A 169 -37.92 -14.20 9.88
N ARG A 170 -39.22 -14.19 9.57
CA ARG A 170 -39.68 -14.38 8.20
C ARG A 170 -39.24 -13.23 7.30
N VAL A 171 -39.31 -11.99 7.80
CA VAL A 171 -38.91 -10.79 7.05
C VAL A 171 -38.44 -9.69 8.00
N ALA A 172 -37.67 -8.74 7.46
CA ALA A 172 -37.26 -7.52 8.15
C ALA A 172 -37.87 -6.28 7.50
N THR A 173 -38.18 -5.27 8.30
CA THR A 173 -38.77 -4.02 7.80
C THR A 173 -37.81 -3.28 6.88
N THR A 174 -38.35 -2.54 5.92
CA THR A 174 -37.60 -1.62 5.04
C THR A 174 -37.98 -0.15 5.25
N ALA A 175 -39.07 0.11 6.00
CA ALA A 175 -39.58 1.43 6.35
C ALA A 175 -40.39 1.35 7.67
N ASN A 176 -40.80 2.51 8.19
CA ASN A 176 -41.67 2.60 9.36
C ASN A 176 -43.03 1.93 9.09
N LEU A 177 -43.60 1.26 10.10
CA LEU A 177 -44.88 0.58 9.97
C LEU A 177 -45.73 0.67 11.25
N VAL A 178 -47.04 0.44 11.08
CA VAL A 178 -47.97 0.31 12.21
C VAL A 178 -47.88 -1.13 12.73
N LEU A 179 -47.50 -1.30 14.00
CA LEU A 179 -47.33 -2.60 14.66
C LEU A 179 -48.69 -3.23 15.04
N SER A 180 -49.57 -3.40 14.05
CA SER A 180 -50.91 -3.98 14.19
C SER A 180 -51.43 -4.50 12.85
N GLY A 181 -52.22 -5.58 12.89
CA GLY A 181 -52.84 -6.17 11.70
C GLY A 181 -51.86 -6.90 10.78
N THR A 182 -52.39 -7.55 9.75
CA THR A 182 -51.59 -8.20 8.70
C THR A 182 -51.30 -7.21 7.57
N THR A 183 -50.05 -7.13 7.12
CA THR A 183 -49.62 -6.24 6.03
C THR A 183 -48.59 -6.93 5.14
N THR A 184 -48.09 -6.25 4.11
CA THR A 184 -46.96 -6.73 3.30
C THR A 184 -45.70 -5.98 3.71
N VAL A 185 -44.62 -6.72 3.99
CA VAL A 185 -43.30 -6.16 4.33
C VAL A 185 -42.28 -6.76 3.38
N ASP A 186 -41.45 -5.91 2.75
CA ASP A 186 -40.41 -6.30 1.79
C ASP A 186 -40.90 -7.27 0.67
N GLY A 187 -42.15 -7.08 0.22
CA GLY A 187 -42.78 -7.93 -0.80
C GLY A 187 -43.41 -9.24 -0.29
N VAL A 188 -43.33 -9.51 1.02
CA VAL A 188 -43.90 -10.72 1.66
C VAL A 188 -45.18 -10.37 2.41
N ALA A 189 -46.29 -11.04 2.07
CA ALA A 189 -47.57 -10.90 2.78
C ALA A 189 -47.52 -11.65 4.13
N LEU A 190 -47.75 -10.92 5.22
CA LEU A 190 -47.66 -11.41 6.58
C LEU A 190 -48.95 -12.12 7.04
N ALA A 191 -48.79 -13.17 7.82
CA ALA A 191 -49.83 -13.90 8.51
C ALA A 191 -49.69 -13.77 10.03
N VAL A 192 -50.80 -13.95 10.77
CA VAL A 192 -50.78 -13.98 12.24
C VAL A 192 -49.84 -15.09 12.72
N GLY A 193 -48.94 -14.75 13.64
CA GLY A 193 -47.91 -15.63 14.17
C GLY A 193 -46.55 -15.52 13.49
N ASP A 194 -46.42 -14.80 12.37
CA ASP A 194 -45.12 -14.58 11.74
C ASP A 194 -44.19 -13.78 12.65
N ARG A 195 -42.92 -14.20 12.74
CA ARG A 195 -41.85 -13.46 13.42
C ARG A 195 -41.23 -12.44 12.47
N ILE A 196 -41.08 -11.19 12.91
CA ILE A 196 -40.61 -10.07 12.09
C ILE A 196 -39.51 -9.32 12.83
N LEU A 197 -38.43 -8.96 12.12
CA LEU A 197 -37.47 -7.97 12.61
C LEU A 197 -37.98 -6.57 12.25
N VAL A 198 -38.40 -5.84 13.28
CA VAL A 198 -38.79 -4.43 13.18
C VAL A 198 -37.56 -3.58 13.48
N LYS A 199 -36.98 -2.94 12.47
CA LYS A 199 -35.74 -2.16 12.59
C LYS A 199 -35.83 -0.73 12.06
N ASN A 200 -36.98 -0.33 11.53
CA ASN A 200 -37.20 0.95 10.86
C ASN A 200 -38.33 1.80 11.47
N GLN A 201 -38.66 1.62 12.75
CA GLN A 201 -39.64 2.50 13.41
C GLN A 201 -39.09 3.92 13.56
N ASP A 202 -39.95 4.92 13.42
CA ASP A 202 -39.60 6.32 13.71
C ASP A 202 -39.18 6.50 15.17
N THR A 203 -39.84 5.79 16.08
CA THR A 203 -39.42 5.67 17.49
C THR A 203 -38.54 4.45 17.66
N ALA A 204 -37.21 4.65 17.63
CA ALA A 204 -36.24 3.55 17.63
C ALA A 204 -36.31 2.61 18.87
N SER A 205 -36.91 3.02 20.00
CA SER A 205 -37.15 2.12 21.14
C SER A 205 -38.25 1.07 20.89
N GLN A 206 -39.03 1.24 19.82
CA GLN A 206 -40.01 0.28 19.32
C GLN A 206 -39.43 -0.72 18.32
N ASN A 207 -38.15 -0.58 17.93
CA ASN A 207 -37.50 -1.62 17.14
C ASN A 207 -37.33 -2.91 17.98
N GLY A 208 -37.16 -4.05 17.32
CA GLY A 208 -36.91 -5.36 17.92
C GLY A 208 -37.62 -6.50 17.18
N LEU A 209 -37.77 -7.64 17.86
CA LEU A 209 -38.41 -8.83 17.30
C LEU A 209 -39.87 -8.88 17.72
N TYR A 210 -40.78 -9.08 16.77
CA TYR A 210 -42.23 -9.04 16.98
C TYR A 210 -42.92 -10.27 16.39
N LEU A 211 -44.07 -10.61 16.96
CA LEU A 211 -45.05 -11.55 16.41
C LEU A 211 -46.22 -10.79 15.80
N VAL A 212 -46.52 -11.07 14.53
CA VAL A 212 -47.65 -10.48 13.81
C VAL A 212 -48.96 -10.95 14.44
N ALA A 213 -49.87 -10.01 14.67
CA ALA A 213 -51.19 -10.26 15.20
C ALA A 213 -52.27 -9.51 14.39
N ALA A 214 -53.52 -9.96 14.49
CA ALA A 214 -54.65 -9.24 13.89
C ALA A 214 -54.91 -7.90 14.60
N GLY A 215 -54.59 -7.83 15.90
CA GLY A 215 -54.50 -6.58 16.67
C GLY A 215 -53.06 -6.11 16.82
N THR A 216 -52.76 -5.42 17.92
CA THR A 216 -51.41 -4.94 18.24
C THR A 216 -50.41 -6.10 18.28
N TRP A 217 -49.28 -5.94 17.60
CA TRP A 217 -48.20 -6.90 17.63
C TRP A 217 -47.50 -6.88 18.99
N THR A 218 -47.11 -8.05 19.46
CA THR A 218 -46.33 -8.20 20.70
C THR A 218 -44.89 -8.50 20.37
N ARG A 219 -43.97 -8.15 21.28
CA ARG A 219 -42.59 -8.60 21.15
C ARG A 219 -42.54 -10.13 21.21
N ALA A 220 -41.55 -10.70 20.54
CA ALA A 220 -41.34 -12.14 20.58
C ALA A 220 -40.81 -12.56 21.97
N LEU A 221 -41.17 -13.77 22.41
CA LEU A 221 -40.91 -14.28 23.77
C LEU A 221 -39.41 -14.34 24.14
N ASP A 222 -38.53 -14.44 23.15
CA ASP A 222 -37.07 -14.44 23.33
C ASP A 222 -36.45 -13.03 23.23
N ALA A 223 -37.28 -11.99 23.22
CA ALA A 223 -36.89 -10.58 23.13
C ALA A 223 -37.94 -9.64 23.76
N ASP A 224 -38.68 -10.10 24.78
CA ASP A 224 -39.75 -9.34 25.46
C ASP A 224 -39.32 -8.78 26.82
N ALA A 225 -38.15 -9.17 27.32
CA ALA A 225 -37.54 -8.62 28.52
C ALA A 225 -36.19 -7.92 28.25
N SER A 226 -35.87 -6.86 29.01
CA SER A 226 -34.58 -6.14 28.89
C SER A 226 -33.36 -7.05 29.05
N SER A 227 -33.49 -8.15 29.80
CA SER A 227 -32.40 -9.11 30.01
C SER A 227 -32.15 -10.06 28.84
N GLU A 228 -33.06 -10.10 27.87
CA GLU A 228 -32.99 -10.94 26.67
C GLU A 228 -32.48 -10.15 25.46
N VAL A 229 -32.44 -8.82 25.58
CA VAL A 229 -32.04 -7.88 24.54
C VAL A 229 -30.69 -7.26 24.93
N THR A 230 -29.62 -7.97 24.60
CA THR A 230 -28.23 -7.60 24.89
C THR A 230 -27.50 -7.09 23.65
N PRO A 231 -26.46 -6.24 23.82
CA PRO A 231 -25.58 -5.89 22.71
C PRO A 231 -24.97 -7.17 22.15
N GLY A 232 -25.23 -7.47 20.88
CA GLY A 232 -24.85 -8.77 20.31
C GLY A 232 -26.01 -9.63 19.81
N LEU A 233 -27.25 -9.33 20.23
CA LEU A 233 -28.44 -10.04 19.74
C LEU A 233 -28.41 -10.12 18.21
N THR A 234 -28.44 -11.33 17.68
CA THR A 234 -28.31 -11.62 16.24
C THR A 234 -29.50 -12.44 15.75
N VAL A 235 -30.01 -12.11 14.56
CA VAL A 235 -31.18 -12.76 13.95
C VAL A 235 -31.02 -12.91 12.44
N TYR A 236 -31.47 -14.04 11.90
CA TYR A 236 -31.50 -14.34 10.46
C TYR A 236 -32.83 -13.95 9.85
N VAL A 237 -32.82 -13.46 8.61
CA VAL A 237 -34.02 -13.09 7.83
C VAL A 237 -34.20 -14.08 6.68
N GLU A 238 -35.37 -14.71 6.59
CA GLU A 238 -35.60 -15.83 5.66
C GLU A 238 -36.14 -15.42 4.29
N GLN A 239 -36.96 -14.37 4.22
CA GLN A 239 -37.67 -13.95 3.01
C GLN A 239 -37.66 -12.44 2.87
N GLY A 240 -37.90 -11.96 1.64
CA GLY A 240 -37.89 -10.55 1.30
C GLY A 240 -37.37 -10.30 -0.11
N THR A 241 -37.65 -9.13 -0.66
CA THR A 241 -37.07 -8.69 -1.94
C THR A 241 -35.68 -8.07 -1.72
N ALA A 242 -35.53 -7.29 -0.65
CA ALA A 242 -34.29 -6.58 -0.32
C ALA A 242 -33.54 -7.20 0.86
N GLN A 243 -34.24 -7.85 1.79
CA GLN A 243 -33.69 -8.31 3.07
C GLN A 243 -33.61 -9.84 3.21
N ALA A 244 -33.92 -10.61 2.17
CA ALA A 244 -33.78 -12.07 2.21
C ALA A 244 -32.34 -12.50 2.48
N ASP A 245 -32.18 -13.61 3.19
CA ASP A 245 -30.90 -14.24 3.53
C ASP A 245 -29.92 -13.33 4.29
N THR A 246 -30.43 -12.29 4.96
CA THR A 246 -29.60 -11.36 5.73
C THR A 246 -29.46 -11.74 7.20
N ILE A 247 -28.36 -11.31 7.84
CA ILE A 247 -28.09 -11.47 9.26
C ILE A 247 -28.01 -10.08 9.90
N TRP A 248 -28.81 -9.84 10.94
CA TRP A 248 -28.87 -8.54 11.63
C TRP A 248 -28.41 -8.67 13.07
N LYS A 249 -27.56 -7.73 13.50
CA LYS A 249 -27.05 -7.63 14.88
C LYS A 249 -27.52 -6.34 15.54
N LEU A 250 -27.96 -6.44 16.80
CA LEU A 250 -28.18 -5.29 17.66
C LEU A 250 -26.82 -4.67 18.06
N VAL A 251 -26.59 -3.43 17.64
CA VAL A 251 -25.35 -2.67 17.89
C VAL A 251 -25.49 -1.60 18.97
N THR A 252 -26.68 -1.46 19.57
CA THR A 252 -26.88 -0.61 20.75
C THR A 252 -26.05 -1.12 21.93
N ASP A 253 -25.26 -0.26 22.55
CA ASP A 253 -24.46 -0.58 23.73
C ASP A 253 -25.32 -0.69 25.01
N ALA A 254 -24.86 -1.49 25.97
CA ALA A 254 -25.48 -1.60 27.29
C ALA A 254 -25.25 -0.34 28.15
N PRO A 255 -26.15 0.00 29.09
CA PRO A 255 -27.35 -0.75 29.50
C PRO A 255 -28.57 -0.51 28.61
N ILE A 256 -29.32 -1.58 28.31
CA ILE A 256 -30.55 -1.54 27.51
C ILE A 256 -31.77 -1.72 28.42
N THR A 257 -32.72 -0.78 28.35
CA THR A 257 -34.05 -0.88 28.96
C THR A 257 -35.10 -0.90 27.86
N LEU A 258 -35.82 -2.02 27.71
CA LEU A 258 -36.79 -2.24 26.64
C LEU A 258 -37.93 -1.21 26.69
N GLY A 259 -38.31 -0.65 25.54
CA GLY A 259 -39.32 0.41 25.43
C GLY A 259 -38.79 1.84 25.66
N THR A 260 -37.61 1.98 26.28
CA THR A 260 -36.98 3.29 26.56
C THR A 260 -35.72 3.50 25.72
N THR A 261 -34.81 2.54 25.69
CA THR A 261 -33.55 2.63 24.94
C THR A 261 -33.81 2.46 23.44
N ALA A 262 -33.24 3.33 22.60
CA ALA A 262 -33.28 3.19 21.15
C ALA A 262 -32.51 1.94 20.70
N LEU A 263 -33.16 1.07 19.91
CA LEU A 263 -32.55 -0.17 19.43
C LEU A 263 -32.14 -0.02 17.96
N ALA A 264 -30.84 -0.11 17.71
CA ALA A 264 -30.23 0.02 16.40
C ALA A 264 -29.70 -1.35 15.92
N PHE A 265 -30.17 -1.78 14.76
CA PHE A 265 -29.76 -3.04 14.13
C PHE A 265 -28.88 -2.74 12.91
N ALA A 266 -27.78 -3.48 12.78
CA ALA A 266 -26.88 -3.41 11.63
C ALA A 266 -26.88 -4.75 10.88
N ASP A 267 -26.89 -4.67 9.55
CA ASP A 267 -26.68 -5.82 8.68
C ASP A 267 -25.21 -6.28 8.77
N ILE A 268 -25.00 -7.56 9.05
CA ILE A 268 -23.70 -8.20 9.17
C ILE A 268 -23.55 -9.42 8.24
N THR A 269 -24.44 -9.56 7.24
CA THR A 269 -24.50 -10.72 6.32
C THR A 269 -23.17 -11.03 5.65
N SER A 270 -22.46 -9.98 5.20
CA SER A 270 -21.17 -10.13 4.50
C SER A 270 -19.97 -10.24 5.46
N GLY A 271 -20.22 -10.30 6.77
CA GLY A 271 -19.19 -10.26 7.81
C GLY A 271 -18.46 -8.91 7.91
N TYR A 272 -17.71 -8.72 8.98
CA TYR A 272 -16.69 -7.68 9.01
C TYR A 272 -15.48 -8.16 8.21
N ALA A 273 -14.87 -7.26 7.42
CA ALA A 273 -13.56 -7.50 6.84
C ALA A 273 -12.60 -8.02 7.94
N PRO A 274 -11.86 -9.13 7.71
CA PRO A 274 -10.93 -9.66 8.70
C PRO A 274 -10.04 -8.55 9.25
N LEU A 275 -9.93 -8.45 10.59
CA LEU A 275 -9.18 -7.38 11.27
C LEU A 275 -7.71 -7.30 10.82
N LYS A 276 -7.18 -8.38 10.24
CA LYS A 276 -5.86 -8.45 9.63
C LYS A 276 -5.95 -9.01 8.21
N SER A 277 -5.55 -8.21 7.24
CA SER A 277 -5.42 -8.58 5.82
C SER A 277 -6.70 -9.11 5.18
N PRO A 278 -7.74 -8.26 5.00
CA PRO A 278 -8.94 -8.67 4.29
C PRO A 278 -8.61 -9.05 2.85
N ALA A 279 -9.19 -10.16 2.37
CA ALA A 279 -9.18 -10.48 0.95
C ALA A 279 -10.20 -9.58 0.24
N PHE A 280 -9.73 -8.68 -0.62
CA PHE A 280 -10.62 -7.85 -1.42
C PHE A 280 -11.17 -8.66 -2.60
N THR A 281 -12.46 -8.97 -2.58
CA THR A 281 -13.18 -9.58 -3.72
C THR A 281 -13.93 -8.52 -4.53
N ASP A 282 -14.27 -8.84 -5.77
CA ASP A 282 -15.06 -7.99 -6.69
C ASP A 282 -14.40 -6.63 -7.01
N SER A 283 -15.14 -5.53 -6.83
CA SER A 283 -14.74 -4.16 -7.16
C SER A 283 -14.73 -3.27 -5.89
N PRO A 284 -13.77 -3.47 -4.97
CA PRO A 284 -13.68 -2.70 -3.73
C PRO A 284 -13.51 -1.21 -4.03
N THR A 285 -14.39 -0.37 -3.50
CA THR A 285 -14.28 1.08 -3.58
C THR A 285 -13.69 1.65 -2.30
N GLY A 286 -12.77 2.61 -2.43
CA GLY A 286 -12.24 3.37 -1.30
C GLY A 286 -12.23 4.87 -1.65
N PRO A 287 -12.22 5.76 -0.66
CA PRO A 287 -12.06 7.19 -0.92
C PRO A 287 -10.73 7.41 -1.64
N THR A 288 -10.77 8.09 -2.78
CA THR A 288 -9.57 8.47 -3.52
C THR A 288 -8.76 9.47 -2.69
N PRO A 289 -7.52 9.15 -2.30
CA PRO A 289 -6.67 10.09 -1.59
C PRO A 289 -6.43 11.38 -2.39
N ASP A 290 -6.19 12.47 -1.68
CA ASP A 290 -5.84 13.75 -2.31
C ASP A 290 -4.58 13.60 -3.16
N ARG A 291 -4.55 14.32 -4.28
CA ARG A 291 -3.42 14.31 -5.19
C ARG A 291 -2.12 14.60 -4.42
N PHE A 292 -1.13 13.72 -4.56
CA PHE A 292 0.17 13.74 -3.87
C PHE A 292 0.19 13.22 -2.41
N ASP A 293 -0.87 12.57 -1.92
CA ASP A 293 -0.85 11.84 -0.64
C ASP A 293 0.27 10.76 -0.65
N ASN A 294 1.14 10.79 0.36
CA ASN A 294 2.27 9.86 0.53
C ASN A 294 2.14 9.01 1.81
N SER A 295 0.96 9.01 2.43
CA SER A 295 0.66 8.21 3.62
C SER A 295 0.52 6.73 3.30
N LYS A 296 0.31 5.91 4.34
CA LYS A 296 0.12 4.46 4.23
C LYS A 296 -1.30 4.04 3.81
N ARG A 297 -2.08 4.96 3.22
CA ARG A 297 -3.44 4.66 2.74
C ARG A 297 -3.40 3.71 1.54
N LEU A 298 -4.45 2.90 1.38
CA LEU A 298 -4.62 2.06 0.20
C LEU A 298 -4.75 2.95 -1.05
N VAL A 299 -4.08 2.57 -2.13
CA VAL A 299 -4.09 3.30 -3.39
C VAL A 299 -5.31 2.90 -4.21
N THR A 300 -6.17 3.87 -4.57
CA THR A 300 -7.24 3.66 -5.55
C THR A 300 -6.68 3.69 -6.98
N THR A 301 -7.38 3.07 -7.92
CA THR A 301 -7.02 3.16 -9.35
C THR A 301 -7.01 4.60 -9.87
N GLU A 302 -7.96 5.42 -9.40
CA GLU A 302 -8.01 6.85 -9.71
C GLU A 302 -6.75 7.57 -9.18
N PHE A 303 -6.36 7.31 -7.93
CA PHE A 303 -5.14 7.88 -7.35
C PHE A 303 -3.87 7.44 -8.10
N ALA A 304 -3.77 6.16 -8.48
CA ALA A 304 -2.66 5.64 -9.27
C ALA A 304 -2.55 6.35 -10.64
N LYS A 305 -3.69 6.56 -11.33
CA LYS A 305 -3.73 7.32 -12.59
C LYS A 305 -3.33 8.78 -12.42
N LEU A 306 -3.63 9.39 -11.27
CA LEU A 306 -3.22 10.77 -10.95
C LEU A 306 -1.71 10.92 -10.65
N ARG A 307 -0.98 9.83 -10.35
CA ARG A 307 0.44 9.82 -9.94
C ARG A 307 1.45 9.87 -11.10
N GLY A 308 1.00 10.07 -12.34
CA GLY A 308 1.87 10.54 -13.42
C GLY A 308 2.71 9.48 -14.14
N LEU A 309 2.42 8.18 -13.98
CA LEU A 309 2.88 7.16 -14.93
C LEU A 309 2.18 7.29 -16.29
N GLU A 310 0.98 7.87 -16.29
CA GLU A 310 0.22 8.26 -17.49
C GLU A 310 -0.24 9.73 -17.32
N LEU A 311 -0.35 10.47 -18.43
CA LEU A 311 -0.93 11.81 -18.42
C LEU A 311 -2.44 11.69 -18.21
N SER A 312 -3.01 12.44 -17.25
CA SER A 312 -4.42 12.27 -16.87
C SER A 312 -5.42 12.73 -17.94
N ALA A 313 -5.05 13.70 -18.78
CA ALA A 313 -5.79 14.17 -19.96
C ALA A 313 -4.92 15.09 -20.82
N VAL A 314 -5.46 15.57 -21.96
CA VAL A 314 -4.88 16.65 -22.77
C VAL A 314 -5.72 17.93 -22.62
N LYS A 315 -5.12 19.03 -22.15
CA LYS A 315 -5.72 20.36 -22.15
C LYS A 315 -5.29 21.09 -23.42
N SER A 316 -6.26 21.52 -24.24
CA SER A 316 -5.95 22.35 -25.41
C SER A 316 -6.03 23.84 -25.07
N VAL A 317 -5.03 24.62 -25.50
CA VAL A 317 -4.96 26.07 -25.36
C VAL A 317 -4.83 26.69 -26.75
N THR A 318 -5.86 27.40 -27.19
CA THR A 318 -5.92 28.02 -28.54
C THR A 318 -5.99 29.55 -28.49
N THR A 319 -6.12 30.13 -27.30
CA THR A 319 -6.28 31.56 -27.09
C THR A 319 -5.13 32.10 -26.23
N ALA A 320 -4.52 33.20 -26.65
CA ALA A 320 -3.47 33.86 -25.88
C ALA A 320 -4.04 34.41 -24.57
N GLY A 321 -3.21 34.45 -23.52
CA GLY A 321 -3.59 34.89 -22.17
C GLY A 321 -4.36 33.84 -21.36
N THR A 322 -4.55 32.62 -21.86
CA THR A 322 -5.22 31.55 -21.10
C THR A 322 -4.45 31.24 -19.82
N ALA A 323 -5.15 31.26 -18.68
CA ALA A 323 -4.63 30.84 -17.39
C ALA A 323 -4.75 29.32 -17.20
N LEU A 324 -3.64 28.66 -16.86
CA LEU A 324 -3.64 27.27 -16.41
C LEU A 324 -4.10 27.21 -14.95
N ALA A 325 -4.94 26.21 -14.63
CA ALA A 325 -5.48 26.03 -13.28
C ALA A 325 -4.81 24.86 -12.54
N ALA A 326 -4.96 24.79 -11.21
CA ALA A 326 -4.50 23.64 -10.42
C ALA A 326 -5.08 22.29 -10.92
N THR A 327 -6.29 22.31 -11.47
CA THR A 327 -6.93 21.14 -12.09
C THR A 327 -6.23 20.66 -13.36
N ASP A 328 -5.32 21.44 -13.94
CA ASP A 328 -4.58 21.09 -15.17
C ASP A 328 -3.21 20.47 -14.89
N ILE A 329 -2.76 20.43 -13.63
CA ILE A 329 -1.51 19.77 -13.24
C ILE A 329 -1.55 18.31 -13.73
N GLY A 330 -0.41 17.78 -14.20
CA GLY A 330 -0.25 16.41 -14.73
C GLY A 330 -1.08 16.04 -15.97
N LYS A 331 -1.78 17.00 -16.57
CA LYS A 331 -2.25 16.89 -17.96
C LYS A 331 -1.14 17.30 -18.92
N ALA A 332 -1.22 16.85 -20.17
CA ALA A 332 -0.44 17.46 -21.25
C ALA A 332 -1.17 18.71 -21.76
N VAL A 333 -0.49 19.86 -21.76
CA VAL A 333 -1.03 21.11 -22.28
C VAL A 333 -0.60 21.27 -23.73
N ARG A 334 -1.54 21.06 -24.65
CA ARG A 334 -1.35 21.25 -26.10
C ARG A 334 -1.69 22.69 -26.47
N ILE A 335 -0.67 23.48 -26.82
CA ILE A 335 -0.81 24.91 -27.14
C ILE A 335 -0.76 25.10 -28.65
N ASN A 336 -1.79 25.71 -29.23
CA ASN A 336 -1.91 25.98 -30.66
C ASN A 336 -2.47 27.39 -30.88
N LEU A 337 -1.70 28.41 -30.54
CA LEU A 337 -2.11 29.80 -30.70
C LEU A 337 -2.09 30.20 -32.18
N PRO A 338 -3.04 31.05 -32.65
CA PRO A 338 -3.07 31.54 -34.02
C PRO A 338 -1.95 32.57 -34.31
N ALA A 339 -1.38 33.19 -33.29
CA ALA A 339 -0.26 34.13 -33.36
C ALA A 339 0.58 34.04 -32.08
N SER A 340 1.82 34.56 -32.12
CA SER A 340 2.70 34.62 -30.94
C SER A 340 2.03 35.38 -29.79
N GLY A 341 2.18 34.87 -28.57
CA GLY A 341 1.50 35.41 -27.39
C GLY A 341 2.00 34.76 -26.10
N SER A 342 1.28 34.96 -25.00
CA SER A 342 1.61 34.35 -23.70
C SER A 342 0.53 33.41 -23.19
N ILE A 343 0.89 32.54 -22.26
CA ILE A 343 -0.03 31.81 -21.38
C ILE A 343 0.33 32.10 -19.92
N LEU A 344 -0.67 32.10 -19.05
CA LEU A 344 -0.49 32.41 -17.63
C LEU A 344 -0.38 31.11 -16.81
N LEU A 345 0.67 30.99 -16.01
CA LEU A 345 0.83 29.89 -15.03
C LEU A 345 0.05 30.25 -13.74
N PRO A 346 -0.50 29.26 -13.02
CA PRO A 346 -1.14 29.53 -11.73
C PRO A 346 -0.09 30.00 -10.71
N ALA A 347 -0.56 30.65 -9.65
CA ALA A 347 0.31 31.02 -8.54
C ALA A 347 0.89 29.74 -7.91
N THR A 348 2.18 29.75 -7.60
CA THR A 348 2.87 28.62 -7.00
C THR A 348 2.31 28.29 -5.61
N ALA A 349 1.80 29.29 -4.89
CA ALA A 349 1.11 29.12 -3.61
C ALA A 349 -0.22 28.34 -3.72
N ASP A 350 -0.87 28.37 -4.88
CA ASP A 350 -2.14 27.68 -5.13
C ASP A 350 -1.95 26.23 -5.59
N VAL A 351 -0.69 25.78 -5.74
CA VAL A 351 -0.36 24.44 -6.22
C VAL A 351 0.58 23.71 -5.25
N PRO A 352 0.47 22.38 -5.09
CA PRO A 352 1.34 21.62 -4.20
C PRO A 352 2.81 21.62 -4.64
N GLN A 353 3.73 21.41 -3.70
CA GLN A 353 5.15 21.23 -4.01
C GLN A 353 5.36 20.07 -4.99
N GLY A 354 6.12 20.30 -6.07
CA GLY A 354 6.34 19.28 -7.09
C GLY A 354 5.24 19.21 -8.17
N ALA A 355 4.23 20.08 -8.12
CA ALA A 355 3.21 20.16 -9.17
C ALA A 355 3.85 20.33 -10.56
N THR A 356 3.51 19.45 -11.49
CA THR A 356 4.19 19.35 -12.80
C THR A 356 3.26 19.71 -13.96
N PHE A 357 3.76 20.51 -14.92
CA PHE A 357 3.11 20.78 -16.20
C PHE A 357 3.98 20.32 -17.37
N LEU A 358 3.43 19.48 -18.25
CA LEU A 358 4.02 19.18 -19.56
C LEU A 358 3.35 20.08 -20.61
N LEU A 359 4.08 21.07 -21.07
CA LEU A 359 3.64 22.01 -22.10
C LEU A 359 4.16 21.57 -23.46
N LYS A 360 3.33 21.64 -24.50
CA LYS A 360 3.71 21.35 -25.87
C LYS A 360 3.11 22.39 -26.80
N ASN A 361 3.96 23.22 -27.40
CA ASN A 361 3.57 24.11 -28.48
C ASN A 361 3.53 23.30 -29.79
N VAL A 362 2.35 23.23 -30.39
CA VAL A 362 2.12 22.57 -31.68
C VAL A 362 1.77 23.57 -32.78
N ALA A 363 1.80 24.87 -32.49
CA ALA A 363 1.62 25.90 -33.50
C ALA A 363 2.76 25.84 -34.51
N ALA A 364 2.45 26.08 -35.79
CA ALA A 364 3.42 26.02 -36.87
C ALA A 364 4.43 27.18 -36.84
N ALA A 365 4.03 28.35 -36.30
CA ALA A 365 4.85 29.57 -36.32
C ALA A 365 4.75 30.43 -35.04
N ALA A 366 3.71 30.25 -34.21
CA ALA A 366 3.52 31.07 -33.03
C ALA A 366 4.52 30.72 -31.92
N VAL A 367 5.20 31.73 -31.38
CA VAL A 367 6.04 31.61 -30.19
C VAL A 367 5.21 31.89 -28.94
N VAL A 368 5.32 31.05 -27.93
CA VAL A 368 4.53 31.15 -26.70
C VAL A 368 5.44 31.54 -25.53
N ALA A 369 5.16 32.68 -24.91
CA ALA A 369 5.78 33.10 -23.66
C ALA A 369 5.01 32.53 -22.45
N LEU A 370 5.74 32.27 -21.37
CA LEU A 370 5.15 31.90 -20.09
C LEU A 370 5.14 33.10 -19.16
N THR A 371 3.99 33.35 -18.55
CA THR A 371 3.82 34.43 -17.58
C THR A 371 3.42 33.81 -16.25
N PRO A 372 4.31 33.76 -15.24
CA PRO A 372 3.92 33.40 -13.88
C PRO A 372 2.89 34.37 -13.30
N ALA A 373 2.06 33.91 -12.37
CA ALA A 373 1.09 34.76 -11.69
C ALA A 373 1.75 35.62 -10.61
N GLY A 374 1.32 36.89 -10.50
CA GLY A 374 1.74 37.78 -9.42
C GLY A 374 3.26 37.99 -9.37
N ALA A 375 3.85 37.72 -8.20
CA ALA A 375 5.28 37.87 -7.94
C ALA A 375 6.09 36.59 -8.23
N ASP A 376 5.45 35.52 -8.70
CA ASP A 376 6.16 34.29 -9.02
C ASP A 376 7.14 34.50 -10.18
N THR A 377 8.18 33.67 -10.22
CA THR A 377 9.21 33.73 -11.26
C THR A 377 9.40 32.39 -11.96
N LEU A 378 9.98 32.43 -13.16
CA LEU A 378 10.54 31.22 -13.80
C LEU A 378 12.00 31.10 -13.40
N SER A 379 12.50 29.88 -13.23
CA SER A 379 13.93 29.65 -12.95
C SER A 379 14.85 30.19 -14.04
N ARG A 380 14.34 30.34 -15.27
CA ARG A 380 14.94 31.19 -16.31
C ARG A 380 13.88 31.63 -17.32
N ALA A 381 14.17 32.68 -18.09
CA ALA A 381 13.35 33.06 -19.24
C ALA A 381 13.44 31.98 -20.33
N VAL A 382 12.31 31.31 -20.62
CA VAL A 382 12.18 30.33 -21.72
C VAL A 382 10.91 30.63 -22.50
N LYS A 383 11.01 30.60 -23.82
CA LYS A 383 9.84 30.65 -24.72
C LYS A 383 9.65 29.28 -25.38
N LEU A 384 8.40 28.86 -25.49
CA LEU A 384 8.01 27.69 -26.27
C LEU A 384 7.94 28.08 -27.75
N LEU A 385 9.01 27.78 -28.49
CA LEU A 385 9.07 27.92 -29.94
C LEU A 385 8.12 26.92 -30.65
N PRO A 386 7.81 27.13 -31.94
CA PRO A 386 7.00 26.19 -32.71
C PRO A 386 7.48 24.74 -32.56
N MET A 387 6.52 23.82 -32.37
CA MET A 387 6.78 22.37 -32.26
C MET A 387 7.65 21.93 -31.06
N THR A 388 7.86 22.80 -30.07
CA THR A 388 8.66 22.47 -28.88
C THR A 388 7.83 22.05 -27.67
N SER A 389 8.49 21.39 -26.71
CA SER A 389 7.90 21.02 -25.42
C SER A 389 8.72 21.54 -24.25
N LEU A 390 8.08 21.66 -23.09
CA LEU A 390 8.69 22.11 -21.83
C LEU A 390 8.01 21.41 -20.64
N LEU A 391 8.82 20.94 -19.71
CA LEU A 391 8.40 20.39 -18.43
C LEU A 391 8.72 21.40 -17.33
N LEU A 392 7.70 21.81 -16.61
CA LEU A 392 7.79 22.73 -15.47
C LEU A 392 7.41 22.03 -14.18
N VAL A 393 8.07 22.41 -13.09
CA VAL A 393 7.72 21.99 -11.73
C VAL A 393 7.62 23.19 -10.79
N ALA A 394 6.56 23.22 -9.99
CA ALA A 394 6.37 24.23 -8.96
C ALA A 394 7.27 23.99 -7.75
N VAL A 395 7.89 25.07 -7.27
CA VAL A 395 8.58 25.17 -5.98
C VAL A 395 7.90 26.28 -5.17
N PRO A 396 6.76 25.99 -4.51
CA PRO A 396 5.94 27.01 -3.83
C PRO A 396 6.67 27.78 -2.74
N ALA A 397 7.59 27.12 -2.03
CA ALA A 397 8.41 27.75 -0.98
C ALA A 397 9.28 28.90 -1.49
N GLU A 398 9.57 28.95 -2.80
CA GLU A 398 10.44 29.94 -3.44
C GLU A 398 9.68 30.89 -4.38
N GLY A 399 8.35 30.74 -4.53
CA GLY A 399 7.60 31.50 -5.53
C GLY A 399 8.07 31.18 -6.96
N LEU A 400 8.52 29.94 -7.21
CA LEU A 400 9.31 29.61 -8.39
C LEU A 400 8.69 28.48 -9.23
N TRP A 401 8.66 28.68 -10.54
CA TRP A 401 8.42 27.63 -11.54
C TRP A 401 9.76 27.19 -12.15
N ALA A 402 10.24 26.01 -11.74
CA ALA A 402 11.48 25.43 -12.22
C ALA A 402 11.29 24.74 -13.58
N VAL A 403 12.06 25.17 -14.58
CA VAL A 403 12.22 24.45 -15.85
C VAL A 403 13.10 23.21 -15.63
N LEU A 404 12.56 22.02 -15.89
CA LEU A 404 13.27 20.75 -15.67
C LEU A 404 13.77 20.06 -16.96
N ALA A 405 13.03 20.17 -18.06
CA ALA A 405 13.37 19.53 -19.32
C ALA A 405 12.53 20.07 -20.48
N GLY A 406 12.92 19.79 -21.73
CA GLY A 406 12.07 19.97 -22.91
C GLY A 406 12.84 20.38 -24.16
N SER A 407 12.25 20.23 -25.35
CA SER A 407 12.91 20.69 -26.58
C SER A 407 12.93 22.21 -26.70
N ALA A 408 12.03 22.94 -26.04
CA ALA A 408 12.05 24.40 -26.01
C ALA A 408 13.32 24.93 -25.34
N GLU A 409 13.77 24.25 -24.29
CA GLU A 409 15.04 24.53 -23.62
C GLU A 409 16.23 24.30 -24.56
N ALA A 410 16.20 23.22 -25.36
CA ALA A 410 17.27 22.91 -26.30
C ALA A 410 17.36 23.91 -27.46
N VAL A 411 16.23 24.41 -27.97
CA VAL A 411 16.21 25.36 -29.10
C VAL A 411 16.54 26.79 -28.66
N ASP A 412 16.14 27.21 -27.46
CA ASP A 412 16.53 28.51 -26.89
C ASP A 412 18.04 28.55 -26.57
N ALA A 413 18.59 27.44 -26.06
CA ALA A 413 20.03 27.27 -25.87
C ALA A 413 20.83 27.34 -27.19
N LEU A 414 20.27 26.79 -28.28
CA LEU A 414 20.90 26.82 -29.60
C LEU A 414 20.81 28.21 -30.27
N ALA A 415 19.68 28.91 -30.15
CA ALA A 415 19.44 30.20 -30.78
C ALA A 415 20.22 31.36 -30.16
N ALA A 416 20.60 31.26 -28.88
CA ALA A 416 21.38 32.27 -28.18
C ALA A 416 22.91 32.11 -28.38
N GLY A 417 23.37 31.20 -29.26
CA GLY A 417 24.80 30.88 -29.39
C GLY A 417 25.36 30.23 -28.12
N ILE A 418 24.49 29.69 -27.27
CA ILE A 418 24.84 29.08 -26.00
C ILE A 418 25.07 27.57 -26.22
N ALA A 419 26.02 27.27 -27.10
CA ALA A 419 26.78 26.04 -26.98
C ALA A 419 27.66 26.22 -25.73
N GLY A 420 27.08 26.02 -24.55
CA GLY A 420 27.71 26.40 -23.28
C GLY A 420 26.83 26.44 -22.02
N GLN A 421 25.52 26.15 -22.09
CA GLN A 421 24.66 26.04 -20.90
C GLN A 421 23.74 24.83 -20.99
N TRP A 422 24.35 23.68 -20.78
CA TRP A 422 23.87 22.85 -19.70
C TRP A 422 24.76 23.15 -18.50
N ALA A 423 24.21 23.69 -17.42
CA ALA A 423 24.88 23.52 -16.15
C ALA A 423 24.48 22.17 -15.52
N PHE A 424 24.27 21.13 -16.34
CA PHE A 424 24.66 19.81 -15.89
C PHE A 424 26.13 19.95 -15.48
N ARG A 425 26.37 19.69 -14.20
CA ARG A 425 27.70 19.71 -13.61
C ARG A 425 28.60 18.79 -14.41
N ASN A 426 28.09 17.63 -14.80
CA ASN A 426 28.80 16.68 -15.63
C ASN A 426 28.92 17.18 -17.08
N LYS A 427 30.15 17.29 -17.58
CA LYS A 427 30.52 17.64 -18.96
C LYS A 427 30.70 16.42 -19.86
N LEU A 428 30.67 15.21 -19.30
CA LEU A 428 30.80 13.96 -20.02
C LEU A 428 29.44 13.44 -20.47
N ILE A 429 29.42 12.81 -21.63
CA ILE A 429 28.30 12.08 -22.20
C ILE A 429 28.51 10.59 -21.94
N ASN A 430 27.46 9.89 -21.56
CA ASN A 430 27.42 8.48 -21.22
C ASN A 430 28.46 8.12 -20.15
N GLY A 431 28.66 8.98 -19.16
CA GLY A 431 29.63 8.78 -18.08
C GLY A 431 29.29 7.62 -17.14
N ASN A 432 28.01 7.25 -17.07
CA ASN A 432 27.55 6.07 -16.33
C ASN A 432 27.56 4.79 -17.18
N PHE A 433 27.85 4.88 -18.48
CA PHE A 433 27.89 3.74 -19.41
C PHE A 433 26.58 2.95 -19.51
N ASP A 434 25.44 3.64 -19.52
CA ASP A 434 24.11 3.03 -19.70
C ASP A 434 23.77 2.74 -21.17
N LEU A 435 24.49 3.37 -22.11
CA LEU A 435 24.27 3.25 -23.54
C LEU A 435 25.45 2.56 -24.23
N TRP A 436 25.13 1.60 -25.10
CA TRP A 436 26.06 0.74 -25.82
C TRP A 436 25.52 0.42 -27.21
N GLN A 437 25.25 1.45 -28.01
CA GLN A 437 24.55 1.27 -29.29
C GLN A 437 25.43 0.59 -30.36
N ARG A 438 26.75 0.56 -30.14
CA ARG A 438 27.75 0.07 -31.11
C ARG A 438 28.14 -1.40 -30.94
N GLY A 439 27.63 -2.06 -29.90
CA GLY A 439 28.07 -3.38 -29.46
C GLY A 439 28.50 -3.38 -28.00
N THR A 440 28.78 -4.55 -27.46
CA THR A 440 29.04 -4.74 -26.02
C THR A 440 30.46 -5.18 -25.71
N SER A 441 31.32 -5.33 -26.72
CA SER A 441 32.73 -5.75 -26.57
C SER A 441 33.56 -5.24 -27.75
N PHE A 442 34.72 -4.67 -27.47
CA PHE A 442 35.60 -4.01 -28.43
C PHE A 442 37.07 -4.30 -28.12
N THR A 443 37.85 -4.61 -29.14
CA THR A 443 39.28 -4.91 -29.07
C THR A 443 40.12 -4.04 -30.01
N ALA A 444 39.49 -3.17 -30.81
CA ALA A 444 40.14 -2.29 -31.77
C ALA A 444 40.02 -0.83 -31.34
N ALA A 445 40.94 0.02 -31.83
CA ALA A 445 40.84 1.46 -31.66
C ALA A 445 39.57 1.97 -32.34
N GLY A 446 38.86 2.92 -31.70
CA GLY A 446 37.57 3.39 -32.18
C GLY A 446 36.55 3.62 -31.06
N TYR A 447 35.37 4.13 -31.43
CA TYR A 447 34.30 4.40 -30.47
C TYR A 447 33.65 3.11 -29.96
N CYS A 448 33.40 3.03 -28.65
CA CYS A 448 32.84 1.84 -27.99
C CYS A 448 31.50 2.17 -27.29
N ALA A 449 31.52 2.59 -26.02
CA ALA A 449 30.33 3.03 -25.26
C ALA A 449 29.87 4.43 -25.72
N ASP A 450 29.44 4.50 -26.99
CA ASP A 450 28.95 5.68 -27.69
C ASP A 450 29.97 6.81 -27.87
N ARG A 451 30.07 7.76 -26.92
CA ARG A 451 31.01 8.90 -27.01
C ARG A 451 32.43 8.58 -26.56
N TRP A 452 32.63 7.45 -25.89
CA TRP A 452 33.93 7.01 -25.45
C TRP A 452 34.70 6.27 -26.56
N LYS A 453 36.00 6.55 -26.70
CA LYS A 453 36.89 6.04 -27.74
C LYS A 453 38.07 5.29 -27.14
N ILE A 454 38.40 4.15 -27.72
CA ILE A 454 39.66 3.44 -27.51
C ILE A 454 40.72 4.15 -28.36
N ASP A 455 41.71 4.77 -27.73
CA ASP A 455 42.79 5.50 -28.42
C ASP A 455 43.74 4.56 -29.18
N SER A 456 44.02 3.36 -28.62
CA SER A 456 44.92 2.37 -29.22
C SER A 456 44.47 0.94 -28.89
N ALA A 457 44.58 0.04 -29.88
CA ALA A 457 43.95 -1.28 -29.89
C ALA A 457 44.67 -2.41 -29.16
N SER A 458 45.83 -2.17 -28.53
CA SER A 458 46.64 -3.28 -28.02
C SER A 458 46.48 -3.46 -26.51
N ASN A 459 46.33 -4.73 -26.11
CA ASN A 459 46.44 -5.21 -24.74
C ASN A 459 45.30 -4.86 -23.74
N VAL A 460 44.16 -4.33 -24.20
CA VAL A 460 42.93 -4.14 -23.39
C VAL A 460 41.66 -4.45 -24.20
N THR A 461 40.76 -5.25 -23.63
CA THR A 461 39.38 -5.41 -24.12
C THR A 461 38.45 -4.45 -23.38
N VAL A 462 37.68 -3.66 -24.11
CA VAL A 462 36.63 -2.80 -23.55
C VAL A 462 35.29 -3.48 -23.74
N SER A 463 34.58 -3.77 -22.64
CA SER A 463 33.30 -4.45 -22.71
C SER A 463 32.28 -3.88 -21.74
N ARG A 464 31.01 -4.23 -21.97
CA ARG A 464 29.91 -3.87 -21.08
C ARG A 464 29.83 -4.86 -19.92
N GLY A 465 30.07 -4.38 -18.70
CA GLY A 465 29.79 -5.13 -17.48
C GLY A 465 28.29 -5.22 -17.19
N ALA A 466 27.87 -6.33 -16.56
CA ALA A 466 26.48 -6.53 -16.11
C ALA A 466 26.23 -5.74 -14.82
N ALA A 467 25.08 -5.06 -14.71
CA ALA A 467 24.78 -4.21 -13.56
C ALA A 467 24.92 -4.93 -12.21
N SER A 468 25.84 -4.46 -11.38
CA SER A 468 25.92 -4.76 -9.95
C SER A 468 26.00 -3.50 -9.07
N ALA A 469 25.96 -2.31 -9.68
CA ALA A 469 26.03 -1.02 -8.99
C ALA A 469 24.63 -0.41 -8.80
N PRO A 470 24.38 0.31 -7.69
CA PRO A 470 23.10 0.96 -7.47
C PRO A 470 22.94 2.06 -8.53
N TYR A 471 21.85 1.97 -9.30
CA TYR A 471 21.37 2.99 -10.26
C TYR A 471 21.94 3.00 -11.70
N GLY A 472 22.79 2.05 -12.12
CA GLY A 472 23.23 1.91 -13.53
C GLY A 472 22.73 0.64 -14.21
N LYS A 473 22.38 0.70 -15.50
CA LYS A 473 22.04 -0.48 -16.34
C LYS A 473 23.27 -1.31 -16.71
N SER A 474 24.44 -0.68 -16.75
CA SER A 474 25.72 -1.30 -17.07
C SER A 474 26.87 -0.43 -16.58
N TYR A 475 28.10 -0.95 -16.67
CA TYR A 475 29.32 -0.20 -16.43
C TYR A 475 30.37 -0.55 -17.48
N LEU A 476 31.42 0.24 -17.57
CA LEU A 476 32.58 -0.01 -18.42
C LEU A 476 33.48 -1.04 -17.77
N LEU A 477 33.76 -2.16 -18.44
CA LEU A 477 34.72 -3.16 -18.00
C LEU A 477 35.97 -3.10 -18.88
N LEU A 478 37.09 -2.68 -18.29
CA LEU A 478 38.40 -2.68 -18.93
C LEU A 478 39.16 -3.94 -18.53
N THR A 479 39.39 -4.86 -19.46
CA THR A 479 40.06 -6.14 -19.21
C THR A 479 41.42 -6.16 -19.89
N PRO A 480 42.53 -6.13 -19.12
CA PRO A 480 43.87 -6.27 -19.68
C PRO A 480 44.07 -7.64 -20.34
N THR A 481 44.65 -7.66 -21.54
CA THR A 481 44.95 -8.89 -22.29
C THR A 481 46.46 -9.18 -22.39
N ALA A 482 47.34 -8.24 -22.05
CA ALA A 482 48.79 -8.46 -21.88
C ALA A 482 49.47 -7.38 -21.00
N ALA A 483 50.71 -7.61 -20.56
CA ALA A 483 51.50 -6.66 -19.76
C ALA A 483 52.28 -5.67 -20.66
N SER A 484 51.94 -4.37 -20.63
CA SER A 484 52.67 -3.31 -21.40
C SER A 484 52.22 -1.87 -21.03
N ASN A 485 52.90 -0.85 -21.59
CA ASN A 485 52.49 0.56 -21.54
C ASN A 485 51.48 0.87 -22.66
N GLN A 486 50.17 0.90 -22.38
CA GLN A 486 49.20 1.32 -23.40
C GLN A 486 47.95 2.03 -22.88
N LEU A 487 47.49 3.00 -23.68
CA LEU A 487 46.46 3.98 -23.37
C LEU A 487 45.06 3.41 -23.64
N GLY A 488 44.21 3.55 -22.63
CA GLY A 488 42.84 3.08 -22.63
C GLY A 488 41.85 4.13 -23.16
N ILE A 489 40.62 3.97 -22.70
CA ILE A 489 39.46 4.68 -23.22
C ILE A 489 39.48 6.17 -22.83
N ALA A 490 39.05 7.04 -23.74
CA ALA A 490 38.98 8.47 -23.55
C ALA A 490 37.63 9.03 -24.02
N GLN A 491 37.26 10.20 -23.49
CA GLN A 491 36.19 11.01 -24.03
C GLN A 491 36.69 12.43 -24.24
N THR A 492 36.83 12.81 -25.51
CA THR A 492 37.13 14.17 -25.92
C THR A 492 35.88 15.03 -25.86
N LEU A 493 36.00 16.17 -25.18
CA LEU A 493 34.97 17.20 -25.11
C LEU A 493 34.99 18.02 -26.39
N ASP A 494 33.82 18.50 -26.78
CA ASP A 494 33.72 19.44 -27.88
C ASP A 494 34.18 20.83 -27.44
N ASP A 495 34.59 21.64 -28.41
CA ASP A 495 35.12 22.99 -28.17
C ASP A 495 34.15 23.83 -27.35
N PHE A 496 32.84 23.74 -27.61
CA PHE A 496 31.82 24.47 -26.86
C PHE A 496 31.66 24.04 -25.38
N VAL A 497 32.15 22.85 -25.02
CA VAL A 497 32.20 22.35 -23.63
C VAL A 497 33.57 22.60 -23.00
N ALA A 498 34.64 22.50 -23.79
CA ALA A 498 36.02 22.68 -23.36
C ALA A 498 36.36 24.17 -23.13
N ILE A 499 35.94 25.06 -24.03
CA ILE A 499 36.24 26.50 -23.99
C ILE A 499 35.77 27.14 -22.68
N PRO A 500 34.56 26.88 -22.15
CA PRO A 500 34.12 27.44 -20.86
C PRO A 500 34.95 26.99 -19.65
N LEU A 501 35.70 25.90 -19.75
CA LEU A 501 36.57 25.41 -18.69
C LEU A 501 37.97 26.05 -18.73
N ILE A 502 38.36 26.69 -19.84
CA ILE A 502 39.65 27.35 -19.99
C ILE A 502 39.84 28.44 -18.93
N GLY A 503 40.99 28.43 -18.26
CA GLY A 503 41.30 29.35 -17.16
C GLY A 503 40.62 29.01 -15.83
N LYS A 504 39.85 27.91 -15.78
CA LYS A 504 39.13 27.47 -14.58
C LYS A 504 39.67 26.14 -14.06
N ARG A 505 39.34 25.85 -12.80
CA ARG A 505 39.60 24.53 -12.21
C ARG A 505 38.53 23.54 -12.64
N ALA A 506 38.93 22.40 -13.14
CA ALA A 506 38.06 21.29 -13.48
C ALA A 506 38.38 20.07 -12.62
N THR A 507 37.35 19.34 -12.19
CA THR A 507 37.45 18.14 -11.38
C THR A 507 36.80 16.97 -12.11
N PHE A 508 37.58 15.91 -12.33
CA PHE A 508 37.12 14.64 -12.87
C PHE A 508 36.99 13.61 -11.74
N SER A 509 35.82 12.99 -11.63
CA SER A 509 35.50 11.94 -10.67
C SER A 509 34.94 10.70 -11.36
N PHE A 510 35.15 9.54 -10.75
CA PHE A 510 34.60 8.26 -11.21
C PHE A 510 34.59 7.24 -10.07
N GLN A 511 33.81 6.19 -10.23
CA GLN A 511 33.81 5.03 -9.35
C GLN A 511 34.43 3.83 -10.04
N ALA A 512 35.16 3.01 -9.29
CA ALA A 512 35.75 1.79 -9.82
C ALA A 512 35.87 0.67 -8.79
N ASN A 513 35.87 -0.58 -9.29
CA ASN A 513 36.23 -1.79 -8.55
C ASN A 513 36.93 -2.81 -9.46
N ALA A 514 37.59 -3.79 -8.87
CA ALA A 514 38.20 -4.91 -9.59
C ALA A 514 38.23 -6.16 -8.70
N GLY A 515 37.95 -7.33 -9.27
CA GLY A 515 37.97 -8.59 -8.52
C GLY A 515 39.35 -8.92 -7.92
N THR A 516 40.41 -8.55 -8.63
CA THR A 516 41.81 -8.60 -8.16
C THR A 516 42.32 -7.18 -8.00
N ALA A 517 43.16 -6.92 -6.99
CA ALA A 517 43.76 -5.61 -6.79
C ALA A 517 44.56 -5.18 -8.04
N GLN A 518 44.23 -4.02 -8.59
CA GLN A 518 44.81 -3.47 -9.82
C GLN A 518 44.91 -1.94 -9.69
N SER A 519 45.51 -1.28 -10.69
CA SER A 519 45.57 0.17 -10.75
C SER A 519 45.08 0.69 -12.10
N VAL A 520 44.29 1.76 -12.09
CA VAL A 520 43.96 2.56 -13.28
C VAL A 520 44.56 3.95 -13.11
N THR A 521 45.13 4.50 -14.17
CA THR A 521 45.57 5.90 -14.19
C THR A 521 44.51 6.74 -14.89
N ALA A 522 44.03 7.78 -14.21
CA ALA A 522 43.11 8.75 -14.77
C ALA A 522 43.86 10.01 -15.19
N TYR A 523 43.48 10.59 -16.32
CA TYR A 523 44.09 11.80 -16.87
C TYR A 523 43.05 12.85 -17.20
N ILE A 524 43.45 14.12 -17.00
CA ILE A 524 42.88 15.27 -17.70
C ILE A 524 43.96 15.75 -18.67
N GLN A 525 43.61 15.88 -19.95
CA GLN A 525 44.58 16.20 -21.00
C GLN A 525 44.06 17.32 -21.91
N LYS A 526 44.97 18.16 -22.39
CA LYS A 526 44.71 19.25 -23.33
C LYS A 526 45.39 19.04 -24.67
N SER A 527 44.94 19.72 -25.72
CA SER A 527 45.62 19.80 -27.00
C SER A 527 45.70 21.22 -27.54
N ALA A 528 46.85 21.53 -28.17
CA ALA A 528 47.16 22.83 -28.75
C ALA A 528 46.43 23.10 -30.07
N THR A 529 46.05 22.06 -30.81
CA THR A 529 45.43 22.19 -32.14
C THR A 529 43.93 21.98 -32.03
N ALA A 530 43.11 22.95 -32.46
CA ALA A 530 41.65 22.82 -32.49
C ALA A 530 41.22 21.56 -33.26
N ALA A 531 41.91 21.23 -34.36
CA ALA A 531 41.64 20.04 -35.16
C ALA A 531 41.87 18.68 -34.44
N SER A 532 42.53 18.66 -33.27
CA SER A 532 42.68 17.42 -32.50
C SER A 532 41.52 17.16 -31.54
N SER A 533 40.50 18.04 -31.46
CA SER A 533 39.18 17.71 -30.87
C SER A 533 38.52 16.52 -31.59
N VAL A 534 39.20 16.03 -32.61
CA VAL A 534 38.69 15.18 -33.64
C VAL A 534 39.66 14.07 -34.08
N GLY A 535 40.13 13.27 -33.13
CA GLY A 535 40.46 11.87 -33.40
C GLY A 535 41.81 11.51 -34.03
N GLY A 536 42.74 12.45 -34.25
CA GLY A 536 44.13 12.13 -34.62
C GLY A 536 44.94 11.49 -33.47
N ALA A 537 45.72 10.45 -33.78
CA ALA A 537 46.66 9.84 -32.84
C ALA A 537 47.92 10.73 -32.69
N GLY A 538 47.90 11.63 -31.71
CA GLY A 538 49.07 12.43 -31.33
C GLY A 538 48.73 13.91 -31.14
N GLY A 539 49.19 14.49 -30.01
CA GLY A 539 49.01 15.91 -29.70
C GLY A 539 48.48 16.22 -28.29
N TRP A 540 48.11 15.22 -27.49
CA TRP A 540 47.58 15.42 -26.14
C TRP A 540 48.69 15.57 -25.10
N SER A 541 48.62 16.63 -24.30
CA SER A 541 49.50 16.88 -23.15
C SER A 541 48.70 16.74 -21.85
N THR A 542 49.30 16.07 -20.86
CA THR A 542 48.65 15.84 -19.56
C THR A 542 48.71 17.09 -18.70
N ILE A 543 47.54 17.53 -18.21
CA ILE A 543 47.43 18.64 -17.24
C ILE A 543 47.19 18.13 -15.81
N ALA A 544 46.59 16.95 -15.66
CA ALA A 544 46.64 16.19 -14.40
C ALA A 544 46.64 14.69 -14.66
N THR A 545 47.36 13.96 -13.79
CA THR A 545 47.36 12.49 -13.74
C THR A 545 47.17 12.01 -12.31
N LYS A 546 46.46 10.89 -12.13
CA LYS A 546 46.32 10.22 -10.84
C LYS A 546 46.29 8.70 -11.02
N VAL A 547 47.25 8.02 -10.39
CA VAL A 547 47.23 6.56 -10.28
C VAL A 547 46.26 6.17 -9.15
N CYS A 548 45.25 5.37 -9.49
CA CYS A 548 44.18 4.96 -8.59
C CYS A 548 44.32 3.46 -8.30
N ALA A 549 44.68 3.10 -7.07
CA ALA A 549 44.72 1.71 -6.62
C ALA A 549 43.28 1.23 -6.36
N ILE A 550 42.87 0.16 -7.03
CA ILE A 550 41.50 -0.36 -7.05
C ILE A 550 41.47 -1.73 -6.39
N GLY A 551 40.58 -1.88 -5.40
CA GLY A 551 40.25 -3.16 -4.78
C GLY A 551 38.88 -3.71 -5.20
N SER A 552 38.44 -4.75 -4.50
CA SER A 552 37.14 -5.40 -4.72
C SER A 552 35.93 -4.55 -4.32
N ALA A 553 36.11 -3.64 -3.36
CA ALA A 553 35.08 -2.68 -2.98
C ALA A 553 35.02 -1.51 -3.98
N ALA A 554 33.81 -1.04 -4.26
CA ALA A 554 33.61 0.18 -5.04
C ALA A 554 34.22 1.39 -4.32
N GLN A 555 35.09 2.12 -5.01
CA GLN A 555 35.76 3.30 -4.50
C GLN A 555 35.54 4.48 -5.44
N THR A 556 35.43 5.68 -4.88
CA THR A 556 35.33 6.93 -5.67
C THR A 556 36.70 7.58 -5.75
N PHE A 557 37.12 7.94 -6.95
CA PHE A 557 38.38 8.61 -7.24
C PHE A 557 38.11 9.98 -7.84
N THR A 558 38.95 10.94 -7.48
CA THR A 558 38.87 12.32 -7.95
C THR A 558 40.24 12.85 -8.35
N ILE A 559 40.29 13.59 -9.44
CA ILE A 559 41.46 14.31 -9.96
C ILE A 559 41.04 15.70 -10.42
N SER A 560 41.83 16.73 -10.13
CA SER A 560 41.51 18.11 -10.52
C SER A 560 42.72 18.81 -11.13
N ALA A 561 42.47 19.71 -12.07
CA ALA A 561 43.48 20.54 -12.72
C ALA A 561 42.94 21.93 -12.99
N ASP A 562 43.82 22.93 -12.98
CA ASP A 562 43.51 24.23 -13.58
C ASP A 562 43.75 24.11 -15.09
N VAL A 563 42.72 24.35 -15.88
CA VAL A 563 42.79 24.26 -17.34
C VAL A 563 43.53 25.50 -17.87
N PRO A 564 44.67 25.35 -18.56
CA PRO A 564 45.48 26.50 -18.99
C PRO A 564 44.75 27.42 -19.96
N ASN A 565 44.89 28.74 -19.77
CA ASN A 565 44.44 29.78 -20.71
C ASN A 565 45.64 30.33 -21.51
N ASP A 566 46.33 29.44 -22.22
CA ASP A 566 47.60 29.73 -22.91
C ASP A 566 47.47 29.70 -24.44
N GLY A 567 46.23 29.69 -24.97
CA GLY A 567 45.96 29.53 -26.41
C GLY A 567 46.25 28.11 -26.94
N THR A 568 46.63 27.17 -26.07
CA THR A 568 46.97 25.78 -26.41
C THR A 568 46.03 24.74 -25.77
N ALA A 569 44.84 25.18 -25.35
CA ALA A 569 43.79 24.33 -24.77
C ALA A 569 42.53 24.32 -25.64
N ASN A 570 42.70 24.25 -26.97
CA ASN A 570 41.59 24.23 -27.92
C ASN A 570 40.82 22.89 -27.91
N GLY A 571 41.38 21.84 -27.30
CA GLY A 571 40.67 20.59 -27.01
C GLY A 571 40.96 20.10 -25.60
N LEU A 572 39.94 19.57 -24.91
CA LEU A 572 40.03 18.99 -23.56
C LEU A 572 39.46 17.57 -23.56
N ARG A 573 40.09 16.64 -22.83
CA ARG A 573 39.57 15.28 -22.68
C ARG A 573 39.87 14.69 -21.30
N VAL A 574 39.07 13.70 -20.94
CA VAL A 574 39.40 12.76 -19.86
C VAL A 574 39.77 11.41 -20.45
N ALA A 575 40.72 10.73 -19.82
CA ALA A 575 41.18 9.43 -20.27
C ALA A 575 41.52 8.51 -19.11
N PHE A 576 41.43 7.20 -19.37
CA PHE A 576 41.93 6.15 -18.50
C PHE A 576 43.03 5.37 -19.19
N SER A 577 44.06 4.98 -18.46
CA SER A 577 45.02 3.96 -18.88
C SER A 577 45.19 2.91 -17.80
N ILE A 578 45.62 1.72 -18.19
CA ILE A 578 46.03 0.69 -17.24
C ILE A 578 47.53 0.52 -17.44
N THR A 579 48.32 0.93 -16.45
CA THR A 579 49.78 0.78 -16.47
C THR A 579 50.14 -0.42 -15.61
N ASN A 580 51.08 -1.26 -16.09
CA ASN A 580 51.56 -2.45 -15.37
C ASN A 580 50.46 -3.49 -15.06
N ALA A 581 49.49 -3.64 -15.97
CA ALA A 581 48.45 -4.65 -15.80
C ALA A 581 49.04 -6.07 -15.80
N THR A 582 48.72 -6.87 -14.78
CA THR A 582 49.08 -8.30 -14.77
C THR A 582 48.12 -9.06 -15.68
N SER A 583 48.63 -9.82 -16.66
CA SER A 583 47.78 -10.63 -17.54
C SER A 583 46.93 -11.60 -16.71
N GLY A 584 45.62 -11.65 -16.96
CA GLY A 584 44.71 -12.56 -16.26
C GLY A 584 44.19 -12.07 -14.91
N ALA A 585 44.48 -10.83 -14.50
CA ALA A 585 43.99 -10.26 -13.23
C ALA A 585 42.47 -9.96 -13.20
N GLY A 586 41.74 -10.21 -14.29
CA GLY A 586 40.33 -9.85 -14.43
C GLY A 586 40.14 -8.39 -14.87
N GLY A 587 38.89 -7.96 -15.04
CA GLY A 587 38.59 -6.60 -15.52
C GLY A 587 38.35 -5.59 -14.40
N ILE A 588 38.64 -4.32 -14.70
CA ILE A 588 38.35 -3.16 -13.87
C ILE A 588 37.00 -2.59 -14.29
N GLY A 589 36.02 -2.60 -13.38
CA GLY A 589 34.73 -1.94 -13.57
C GLY A 589 34.85 -0.45 -13.29
N ILE A 590 34.32 0.40 -14.18
CA ILE A 590 34.32 1.86 -14.06
C ILE A 590 32.91 2.40 -14.39
N TRP A 591 32.41 3.31 -13.57
CA TRP A 591 31.13 3.99 -13.78
C TRP A 591 31.10 5.37 -13.11
N GLY A 592 30.00 6.10 -13.30
CA GLY A 592 29.82 7.41 -12.68
C GLY A 592 30.89 8.44 -13.06
N CYS A 593 31.39 8.41 -14.30
CA CYS A 593 32.40 9.34 -14.78
C CYS A 593 31.83 10.75 -14.94
N GLN A 594 32.34 11.70 -14.17
CA GLN A 594 31.89 13.08 -14.18
C GLN A 594 33.05 14.06 -14.24
N LEU A 595 33.05 14.96 -15.24
CA LEU A 595 33.93 16.12 -15.27
C LEU A 595 33.10 17.36 -14.98
N GLU A 596 33.51 18.17 -14.01
CA GLU A 596 32.78 19.38 -13.61
C GLU A 596 33.70 20.56 -13.33
N GLU A 597 33.17 21.77 -13.41
CA GLU A 597 33.86 22.98 -12.98
C GLU A 597 33.91 23.05 -11.45
N GLY A 598 35.06 23.40 -10.91
CA GLY A 598 35.27 23.61 -9.48
C GLY A 598 36.33 22.68 -8.88
N PRO A 599 36.71 22.94 -7.61
CA PRO A 599 37.79 22.21 -6.93
C PRO A 599 37.37 20.87 -6.33
N VAL A 600 36.07 20.58 -6.22
CA VAL A 600 35.53 19.45 -5.45
C VAL A 600 34.59 18.64 -6.33
N ALA A 601 34.74 17.31 -6.28
CA ALA A 601 33.80 16.40 -6.93
C ALA A 601 32.47 16.39 -6.19
N THR A 602 31.38 16.57 -6.93
CA THR A 602 30.02 16.41 -6.44
C THR A 602 29.51 15.00 -6.72
N PRO A 603 28.40 14.56 -6.07
CA PRO A 603 27.76 13.30 -6.44
C PRO A 603 27.44 13.25 -7.94
N PHE A 604 27.56 12.04 -8.51
CA PHE A 604 27.33 11.81 -9.94
C PHE A 604 25.94 12.31 -10.35
N GLU A 605 25.92 13.15 -11.39
CA GLU A 605 24.72 13.74 -11.93
C GLU A 605 24.09 12.81 -12.98
N PHE A 606 22.97 12.21 -12.62
CA PHE A 606 22.20 11.35 -13.53
C PHE A 606 21.42 12.19 -14.53
N ARG A 607 21.49 11.79 -15.80
CA ARG A 607 20.60 12.29 -16.86
C ARG A 607 19.60 11.21 -17.25
N HIS A 608 18.41 11.64 -17.66
CA HIS A 608 17.40 10.72 -18.16
C HIS A 608 17.94 9.96 -19.40
N LEU A 609 17.70 8.64 -19.47
CA LEU A 609 18.26 7.79 -20.54
C LEU A 609 17.94 8.27 -21.95
N THR A 610 16.74 8.84 -22.16
CA THR A 610 16.38 9.42 -23.47
C THR A 610 17.22 10.64 -23.82
N LEU A 611 17.53 11.50 -22.84
CA LEU A 611 18.40 12.65 -23.04
C LEU A 611 19.83 12.20 -23.34
N GLU A 612 20.33 11.24 -22.55
CA GLU A 612 21.65 10.64 -22.76
C GLU A 612 21.77 9.99 -24.15
N ALA A 613 20.69 9.34 -24.61
CA ALA A 613 20.64 8.73 -25.94
C ALA A 613 20.60 9.78 -27.05
N VAL A 614 19.87 10.87 -26.87
CA VAL A 614 19.85 11.99 -27.82
C VAL A 614 21.22 12.64 -27.93
N LEU A 615 21.91 12.88 -26.81
CA LEU A 615 23.28 13.38 -26.79
C LEU A 615 24.22 12.44 -27.53
N CYS A 616 24.17 11.14 -27.25
CA CYS A 616 24.98 10.16 -27.95
C CYS A 616 24.72 10.19 -29.47
N GLN A 617 23.45 10.37 -29.87
CA GLN A 617 23.01 10.39 -31.27
C GLN A 617 23.22 11.71 -32.00
N ALA A 618 23.49 12.81 -31.29
CA ALA A 618 23.78 14.11 -31.90
C ALA A 618 25.10 14.11 -32.69
N TYR A 619 25.98 13.16 -32.38
CA TYR A 619 27.27 13.02 -33.03
C TYR A 619 27.21 11.96 -34.12
N TYR A 620 28.11 12.10 -35.08
CA TYR A 620 28.31 11.19 -36.19
C TYR A 620 29.72 10.62 -36.14
N GLU A 621 29.94 9.54 -36.87
CA GLU A 621 31.27 9.03 -37.16
C GLU A 621 31.58 9.33 -38.62
N VAL A 622 32.72 9.96 -38.91
CA VAL A 622 33.21 10.08 -40.27
C VAL A 622 34.02 8.83 -40.58
N GLY A 623 33.51 7.99 -41.47
CA GLY A 623 34.25 6.89 -42.07
C GLY A 623 34.99 7.39 -43.31
N ASN A 624 36.19 6.87 -43.54
CA ASN A 624 36.99 7.16 -44.72
C ASN A 624 37.36 5.85 -45.43
N CYS A 625 37.36 5.85 -46.75
CA CYS A 625 38.07 4.87 -47.55
C CYS A 625 39.19 5.58 -48.30
N ALA A 626 40.40 5.07 -48.15
CA ALA A 626 41.55 5.48 -48.94
C ALA A 626 41.68 4.51 -50.13
N TYR A 627 41.77 5.06 -51.33
CA TYR A 627 42.15 4.31 -52.52
C TYR A 627 43.53 4.79 -52.97
N GLU A 628 44.52 3.90 -52.89
CA GLU A 628 45.89 4.18 -53.32
C GLU A 628 46.19 3.40 -54.60
N ALA A 629 46.69 4.10 -55.62
CA ALA A 629 47.20 3.51 -56.84
C ALA A 629 48.71 3.78 -56.93
N TYR A 630 49.51 2.72 -56.98
CA TYR A 630 50.96 2.79 -57.12
C TYR A 630 51.38 2.61 -58.57
N GLY A 631 51.65 3.71 -59.27
CA GLY A 631 52.34 3.67 -60.56
C GLY A 631 53.86 3.50 -60.40
N ALA A 632 54.54 3.09 -61.46
CA ALA A 632 55.99 3.25 -61.53
C ALA A 632 56.32 4.76 -61.46
N ASN A 633 56.97 5.16 -60.36
CA ASN A 633 57.47 6.50 -60.00
C ASN A 633 57.56 7.51 -61.17
N PRO A 634 56.97 8.74 -61.11
CA PRO A 634 56.57 9.49 -59.91
C PRO A 634 55.06 9.82 -59.77
N ASN A 635 54.17 9.11 -60.46
CA ASN A 635 52.74 9.40 -60.38
C ASN A 635 52.06 8.59 -59.25
N TYR A 636 51.84 9.25 -58.11
CA TYR A 636 51.00 8.75 -57.02
C TYR A 636 49.67 9.49 -57.03
N GLY A 637 48.56 8.75 -57.00
CA GLY A 637 47.22 9.30 -56.82
C GLY A 637 46.53 8.64 -55.64
N SER A 638 46.20 9.43 -54.61
CA SER A 638 45.37 9.00 -53.48
C SER A 638 44.01 9.65 -53.56
N TYR A 639 42.96 8.85 -53.36
CA TYR A 639 41.58 9.34 -53.33
C TYR A 639 40.96 9.06 -51.97
N TRP A 640 40.47 10.13 -51.35
CA TRP A 640 39.83 10.10 -50.04
C TRP A 640 38.35 10.36 -50.23
N HIS A 641 37.50 9.47 -49.73
CA HIS A 641 36.05 9.73 -49.68
C HIS A 641 35.56 9.61 -48.24
N PRO A 642 35.27 10.74 -47.57
CA PRO A 642 34.61 10.72 -46.28
C PRO A 642 33.11 10.41 -46.46
N TRP A 643 32.54 9.69 -45.49
CA TRP A 643 31.09 9.57 -45.32
C TRP A 643 30.74 9.69 -43.85
N THR A 644 29.57 10.24 -43.54
CA THR A 644 29.07 10.35 -42.18
C THR A 644 28.11 9.21 -41.86
N VAL A 645 28.23 8.64 -40.66
CA VAL A 645 27.34 7.58 -40.18
C VAL A 645 26.71 8.03 -38.86
N ARG A 646 25.38 7.95 -38.78
CA ARG A 646 24.66 8.06 -37.50
C ARG A 646 25.12 6.93 -36.58
N LYS A 647 25.49 7.26 -35.34
CA LYS A 647 26.08 6.35 -34.33
C LYS A 647 25.15 5.19 -33.92
N ARG A 648 24.92 4.22 -34.81
CA ARG A 648 24.00 3.10 -34.59
C ARG A 648 24.54 1.74 -35.05
N ALA A 649 25.55 1.69 -35.92
CA ALA A 649 26.23 0.47 -36.36
C ALA A 649 27.59 0.80 -37.01
N ALA A 650 28.55 -0.13 -36.97
CA ALA A 650 29.77 -0.04 -37.77
C ALA A 650 29.41 -0.11 -39.27
N PRO A 651 29.85 0.83 -40.12
CA PRO A 651 29.56 0.77 -41.55
C PRO A 651 30.29 -0.39 -42.21
N THR A 652 29.61 -1.10 -43.09
CA THR A 652 30.21 -2.14 -43.95
C THR A 652 30.11 -1.68 -45.41
N VAL A 653 31.25 -1.63 -46.11
CA VAL A 653 31.31 -1.36 -47.55
C VAL A 653 31.75 -2.66 -48.25
N ALA A 654 30.95 -3.14 -49.19
CA ALA A 654 31.27 -4.31 -50.02
C ALA A 654 31.44 -3.89 -51.49
N LEU A 655 32.54 -4.32 -52.10
CA LEU A 655 32.87 -4.03 -53.51
C LEU A 655 32.30 -5.12 -54.42
N ILE A 656 31.79 -4.77 -55.61
CA ILE A 656 31.21 -5.76 -56.55
C ILE A 656 32.27 -6.56 -57.30
N ASN A 657 33.47 -6.03 -57.56
CA ASN A 657 34.51 -6.76 -58.30
C ASN A 657 35.91 -6.22 -57.96
N ALA A 658 36.72 -7.00 -57.25
CA ALA A 658 38.15 -6.75 -57.09
C ALA A 658 38.92 -7.74 -57.98
N THR A 659 38.96 -7.50 -59.29
CA THR A 659 39.84 -8.27 -60.18
C THR A 659 41.25 -7.70 -60.12
N SER A 660 42.21 -8.52 -59.69
CA SER A 660 43.64 -8.26 -59.85
C SER A 660 44.03 -8.40 -61.32
N GLY A 661 43.98 -7.31 -62.07
CA GLY A 661 44.38 -7.33 -63.48
C GLY A 661 44.19 -5.99 -64.17
N ALA A 662 45.17 -5.65 -65.02
CA ALA A 662 45.25 -4.40 -65.77
C ALA A 662 43.92 -4.02 -66.46
N ASN A 663 43.53 -2.76 -66.31
CA ASN A 663 42.28 -2.15 -66.78
C ASN A 663 41.00 -2.74 -66.21
N SER A 664 40.60 -2.25 -65.03
CA SER A 664 39.26 -2.48 -64.50
C SER A 664 38.63 -1.13 -64.15
N GLY A 665 37.46 -0.87 -64.73
CA GLY A 665 36.66 0.33 -64.49
C GLY A 665 36.18 0.46 -63.04
N ILE A 666 35.49 1.57 -62.78
CA ILE A 666 34.96 1.99 -61.47
C ILE A 666 34.35 0.79 -60.71
N PRO A 667 34.83 0.47 -59.49
CA PRO A 667 34.13 -0.49 -58.64
C PRO A 667 32.75 0.09 -58.29
N ALA A 668 31.68 -0.51 -58.81
CA ALA A 668 30.34 -0.23 -58.34
C ALA A 668 30.17 -0.78 -56.91
N VAL A 669 29.50 -0.04 -56.05
CA VAL A 669 29.13 -0.48 -54.70
C VAL A 669 27.90 -1.39 -54.81
N ALA A 670 28.00 -2.61 -54.27
CA ALA A 670 26.96 -3.65 -54.39
C ALA A 670 25.68 -3.27 -53.67
N SER A 671 25.88 -2.68 -52.51
CA SER A 671 24.86 -2.23 -51.59
C SER A 671 25.58 -1.42 -50.51
N SER A 672 24.99 -0.29 -50.12
CA SER A 672 25.27 0.33 -48.83
C SER A 672 23.99 0.29 -48.01
N ASN A 673 24.12 0.18 -46.69
CA ASN A 673 22.98 0.31 -45.78
C ASN A 673 22.61 1.79 -45.51
N GLN A 674 22.98 2.72 -46.40
CA GLN A 674 22.91 4.18 -46.20
C GLN A 674 22.09 4.86 -47.31
N GLN A 675 21.22 5.81 -46.93
CA GLN A 675 20.57 6.72 -47.89
C GLN A 675 21.48 7.90 -48.21
N GLY A 676 21.67 8.23 -49.51
CA GLY A 676 22.42 9.42 -49.95
C GLY A 676 23.75 9.18 -50.68
N PHE A 677 24.08 7.93 -51.00
CA PHE A 677 25.30 7.58 -51.73
C PHE A 677 25.26 8.10 -53.20
N ARG A 678 26.19 8.97 -53.59
CA ARG A 678 26.40 9.38 -55.00
C ARG A 678 27.90 9.38 -55.33
N PRO A 679 28.42 8.41 -56.11
CA PRO A 679 29.82 8.43 -56.53
C PRO A 679 30.06 9.50 -57.61
N ARG A 680 31.22 10.19 -57.58
CA ARG A 680 31.67 11.06 -58.67
C ARG A 680 33.17 10.84 -58.95
N ALA A 681 33.46 10.32 -60.17
CA ALA A 681 34.63 10.41 -61.09
C ALA A 681 36.05 10.74 -60.57
N LEU A 682 37.20 10.38 -61.16
CA LEU A 682 37.70 9.66 -62.35
C LEU A 682 39.23 9.55 -62.11
N CYS A 683 39.89 8.39 -62.24
CA CYS A 683 41.36 8.32 -62.43
C CYS A 683 41.82 6.90 -62.83
N SER A 684 42.82 6.81 -63.71
CA SER A 684 43.40 5.57 -64.25
C SER A 684 44.85 5.36 -63.81
N THR A 685 45.18 4.16 -63.33
CA THR A 685 46.29 3.26 -63.71
C THR A 685 46.77 2.37 -62.54
N THR A 686 47.42 1.28 -62.91
CA THR A 686 47.71 0.00 -62.23
C THR A 686 48.62 0.05 -60.99
N GLY A 687 48.26 -0.71 -59.94
CA GLY A 687 49.21 -1.22 -58.92
C GLY A 687 48.71 -1.16 -57.45
N GLN A 688 48.76 -2.33 -56.76
CA GLN A 688 48.53 -2.71 -55.35
C GLN A 688 47.80 -1.76 -54.35
N GLN A 689 46.79 -2.28 -53.65
CA GLN A 689 45.96 -1.58 -52.65
C GLN A 689 46.48 -1.78 -51.21
N VAL A 690 46.64 -0.69 -50.45
CA VAL A 690 46.83 -0.70 -48.98
C VAL A 690 45.62 -0.02 -48.33
N TRP A 691 45.16 -0.55 -47.19
CA TRP A 691 43.96 -0.10 -46.49
C TRP A 691 44.34 0.53 -45.15
N THR A 692 44.08 1.82 -44.96
CA THR A 692 44.17 2.49 -43.66
C THR A 692 42.89 3.28 -43.39
N CYS A 693 42.46 3.28 -42.12
CA CYS A 693 41.26 3.97 -41.66
C CYS A 693 41.66 4.95 -40.56
N ASP A 694 41.37 6.24 -40.76
CA ASP A 694 41.59 7.31 -39.78
C ASP A 694 40.29 8.07 -39.50
N TYR A 695 40.11 8.48 -38.24
CA TYR A 695 38.82 8.84 -37.65
C TYR A 695 38.74 10.32 -37.28
N ILE A 696 37.76 11.03 -37.84
CA ILE A 696 37.49 12.45 -37.56
C ILE A 696 35.96 12.61 -37.27
N ALA A 697 35.53 13.73 -36.69
CA ALA A 697 34.23 14.14 -36.17
C ALA A 697 34.03 15.62 -36.54
N ASP A 698 33.01 15.94 -37.32
CA ASP A 698 32.85 17.31 -37.79
C ASP A 698 32.24 18.21 -36.71
N SER A 699 32.84 19.38 -36.48
CA SER A 699 32.31 20.43 -35.62
C SER A 699 31.53 21.49 -36.38
N GLU A 700 31.32 21.39 -37.69
CA GLU A 700 30.51 22.37 -38.45
C GLU A 700 29.68 21.73 -39.57
N LEU A 701 28.36 21.67 -39.37
CA LEU A 701 27.35 21.77 -40.43
C LEU A 701 26.29 22.79 -40.01
#